data_AF-A0A8H3CQT7-F1
#
_entry.id   AF-A0A8H3CQT7-F1
#
_cell.length_a   1.000
_cell.length_b   1.000
_cell.length_c   1.000
_cell.angle_alpha   90.00
_cell.angle_beta   90.00
_cell.angle_gamma   90.00
#
_symmetry.space_group_name_H-M   'P 1'
#
loop_
_entity.id
_entity.type
_entity.pdbx_description
1 polymer ?
#
loop_
_entity_poly.entity_id
_entity_poly.type
_entity_poly.pdbx_seq_one_letter_code
_entity_poly.pdbx_strand_id
1 'polypeptide(L)'
;MHMRPPSFKSILGTVGFIGAVVAQSYVEPPTFLGQLSRPIVPYTFRPTKVHSTNGTVANAEGLVQPSGPSSRNGTFSATKLSANSSIILDFSLDVGGYPVFEFAPGASGNGATIRYTASESLAALEPGVGDGFPYKGNPGARFRSEVIPVSGWGERWIGNGIQGAQRFILIEHIAGTADVSISEVGFQAATDVTPLSDLPGSFNSSDDYLNELWAIGARTVQLGCTSKGSLTPVWHVSAIGTLIESKNIAIHQKSQNWGQIDFSLSLYIISGSIFTVNKGSEYAPDPGATEFYLTTGNNGTGTFSRYGGSSVDLPSGTLTTGKWHSVKFSVRGDSDATMAASIDGVEIGSISYDGISSAGGLGLSAGNDTAIIIKDLLVQDNNGTTIYFNSLTSQSALEDFATGTNYYGACFDGAKRDRIVWAGDFSIFGPTIFYSTANIEAVAGSLLLFTGVQDAQGQISSAVPASLVPSGVPSGDWESGNFYSVIYAISSANAWYEWYRYTGDTRFIHTWWPAIKRDIDYGLSSLDQETGLINVSGLAAMDFDYYDGPTPGTHIGANSIVVWALRNAALISDSLGDSVAAGYRETANNIERAVNERLFSNSTGAYILVDGNTTVGISQDGNSYAILSGIASASSAPSSAGAVIESMRALNTPFGPLSFSNTTRFLPIVSPYASGFHTWAAFEAGMDDEAISLMRTTWKNQTDVDNPWYTGMTWEFINGTTGEPYRPNYSSQAHGWGSGPTWQLSHYVLGVSPATPGFSTWSFAPRTVNLTFANGRVPTPWGTIVAAWEDTGSTFDMRITAPTGTNGTIVIPGAANKTIAINGVELNANGLPEGVDWAGVEGTAYRVNVTSGLDTFTISAS
;
A
#
# COMPACT_ATOMS: atom_id res chain seq x y z
N MET A 1 49.69 -54.60 -36.40
CA MET A 1 49.52 -54.65 -34.93
C MET A 1 48.28 -53.83 -34.57
N HIS A 2 47.48 -54.32 -33.65
CA HIS A 2 46.02 -54.20 -33.60
C HIS A 2 45.35 -52.82 -33.68
N MET A 3 44.24 -52.82 -34.44
CA MET A 3 43.14 -51.86 -34.46
C MET A 3 42.32 -51.89 -33.16
N ARG A 4 41.64 -50.78 -32.84
CA ARG A 4 40.16 -50.75 -32.69
C ARG A 4 39.62 -49.36 -33.10
N PRO A 5 38.47 -49.27 -33.80
CA PRO A 5 38.00 -48.06 -34.48
C PRO A 5 36.96 -47.25 -33.67
N PRO A 6 36.63 -46.01 -34.04
CA PRO A 6 35.44 -45.31 -33.57
C PRO A 6 34.20 -45.82 -34.32
N SER A 7 33.10 -46.03 -33.57
CA SER A 7 31.84 -46.54 -34.09
C SER A 7 31.01 -45.47 -34.80
N PHE A 8 30.37 -45.90 -35.88
CA PHE A 8 29.40 -45.19 -36.70
C PHE A 8 28.11 -44.82 -35.96
N LYS A 9 27.49 -43.75 -36.49
CA LYS A 9 26.13 -43.26 -36.28
C LYS A 9 25.04 -44.36 -36.34
N SER A 10 24.00 -44.21 -35.53
CA SER A 10 22.63 -44.50 -35.96
C SER A 10 21.68 -43.38 -35.55
N ILE A 11 20.88 -43.00 -36.53
CA ILE A 11 19.88 -41.95 -36.61
C ILE A 11 18.68 -42.23 -35.68
N LEU A 12 18.20 -41.21 -34.97
CA LEU A 12 16.78 -41.02 -34.69
C LEU A 12 16.52 -39.51 -34.54
N GLY A 13 15.61 -39.03 -35.36
CA GLY A 13 15.46 -37.62 -35.73
C GLY A 13 14.97 -36.72 -34.61
N THR A 14 15.65 -35.59 -34.47
CA THR A 14 15.16 -34.42 -33.77
C THR A 14 14.08 -33.75 -34.63
N VAL A 15 12.81 -34.06 -34.37
CA VAL A 15 11.73 -33.12 -34.70
C VAL A 15 11.82 -32.03 -33.64
N GLY A 16 12.43 -30.91 -34.00
CA GLY A 16 12.48 -29.73 -33.15
C GLY A 16 11.06 -29.19 -32.97
N PHE A 17 10.48 -29.41 -31.80
CA PHE A 17 9.44 -28.52 -31.30
C PHE A 17 10.14 -27.22 -30.89
N ILE A 18 10.14 -26.25 -31.79
CA ILE A 18 10.32 -24.85 -31.43
C ILE A 18 9.05 -24.47 -30.67
N GLY A 19 9.03 -24.73 -29.37
CA GLY A 19 8.16 -24.00 -28.46
C GLY A 19 8.67 -22.57 -28.47
N ALA A 20 7.99 -21.69 -29.18
CA ALA A 20 8.22 -20.27 -29.06
C ALA A 20 7.89 -19.88 -27.61
N VAL A 21 8.92 -19.82 -26.76
CA VAL A 21 8.88 -18.92 -25.60
C VAL A 21 8.84 -17.54 -26.22
N VAL A 22 7.63 -16.99 -26.37
CA VAL A 22 7.48 -15.56 -26.55
C VAL A 22 8.02 -14.98 -25.26
N ALA A 23 9.28 -14.53 -25.28
CA ALA A 23 9.80 -13.67 -24.24
C ALA A 23 8.91 -12.43 -24.28
N GLN A 24 7.96 -12.34 -23.35
CA GLN A 24 7.18 -11.12 -23.16
C GLN A 24 8.21 -10.01 -22.91
N SER A 25 8.18 -8.98 -23.74
CA SER A 25 9.07 -7.82 -23.61
C SER A 25 8.62 -7.03 -22.38
N TYR A 26 9.31 -7.21 -21.26
CA TYR A 26 9.08 -6.44 -20.03
C TYR A 26 9.41 -4.96 -20.22
N VAL A 27 8.64 -4.08 -19.57
CA VAL A 27 8.96 -2.66 -19.49
C VAL A 27 9.79 -2.44 -18.23
N GLU A 28 11.10 -2.28 -18.38
CA GLU A 28 11.98 -1.97 -17.24
C GLU A 28 11.77 -0.50 -16.80
N PRO A 29 11.52 -0.24 -15.51
CA PRO A 29 11.43 1.12 -14.99
C PRO A 29 12.78 1.84 -15.12
N PRO A 30 12.78 3.18 -15.26
CA PRO A 30 14.03 3.93 -15.34
C PRO A 30 14.82 3.81 -14.03
N THR A 31 16.14 3.66 -14.14
CA THR A 31 17.07 3.77 -13.01
C THR A 31 17.62 5.20 -12.96
N PHE A 32 17.54 5.86 -11.80
CA PHE A 32 18.12 7.20 -11.62
C PHE A 32 19.61 7.11 -11.32
N LEU A 33 20.36 8.10 -11.80
CA LEU A 33 21.80 8.23 -11.51
C LEU A 33 22.02 8.31 -9.99
N GLY A 34 22.84 7.41 -9.45
CA GLY A 34 23.21 7.39 -8.03
C GLY A 34 22.41 6.45 -7.13
N GLN A 35 21.40 5.75 -7.64
CA GLN A 35 20.74 4.70 -6.86
C GLN A 35 21.61 3.44 -6.82
N LEU A 36 22.12 3.11 -5.63
CA LEU A 36 22.72 1.81 -5.37
C LEU A 36 21.61 0.76 -5.37
N SER A 37 21.86 -0.40 -5.99
CA SER A 37 21.08 -1.60 -5.72
C SER A 37 21.10 -1.85 -4.21
N ARG A 38 19.96 -1.73 -3.53
CA ARG A 38 19.90 -2.01 -2.09
C ARG A 38 20.04 -3.52 -1.93
N PRO A 39 21.16 -4.04 -1.40
CA PRO A 39 21.27 -5.47 -1.18
C PRO A 39 20.26 -5.85 -0.12
N ILE A 40 19.36 -6.79 -0.43
CA ILE A 40 18.61 -7.52 0.58
C ILE A 40 19.60 -8.51 1.19
N VAL A 41 20.50 -8.00 2.03
CA VAL A 41 21.23 -8.85 2.96
C VAL A 41 20.17 -9.39 3.93
N PRO A 42 20.15 -10.70 4.26
CA PRO A 42 19.12 -11.26 5.13
C PRO A 42 19.32 -10.73 6.55
N TYR A 43 18.73 -9.57 6.81
CA TYR A 43 18.64 -8.98 8.13
C TYR A 43 17.42 -9.56 8.84
N THR A 44 17.56 -9.76 10.16
CA THR A 44 16.45 -10.19 11.01
C THR A 44 16.17 -9.09 12.01
N PHE A 45 14.94 -8.60 12.04
CA PHE A 45 14.42 -7.82 13.15
C PHE A 45 14.28 -8.74 14.35
N ARG A 46 14.85 -8.36 15.49
CA ARG A 46 14.77 -9.12 16.74
C ARG A 46 14.10 -8.28 17.83
N PRO A 47 13.42 -8.92 18.79
CA PRO A 47 12.79 -8.19 19.88
C PRO A 47 13.79 -7.38 20.68
N THR A 48 13.32 -6.25 21.17
CA THR A 48 14.13 -5.30 21.95
C THR A 48 13.87 -5.38 23.45
N LYS A 49 12.75 -5.99 23.84
CA LYS A 49 12.32 -6.11 25.24
C LYS A 49 11.49 -7.36 25.44
N VAL A 50 11.58 -7.95 26.63
CA VAL A 50 10.54 -8.84 27.15
C VAL A 50 9.43 -7.97 27.71
N HIS A 51 8.21 -8.10 27.18
CA HIS A 51 7.05 -7.37 27.69
C HIS A 51 6.47 -8.06 28.92
N SER A 52 6.23 -9.38 28.83
CA SER A 52 5.74 -10.17 29.96
C SER A 52 6.01 -11.65 29.77
N THR A 53 5.95 -12.41 30.87
CA THR A 53 6.03 -13.87 30.88
C THR A 53 4.90 -14.44 31.73
N ASN A 54 4.40 -15.61 31.34
CA ASN A 54 3.46 -16.40 32.15
C ASN A 54 3.99 -17.83 32.31
N GLY A 55 3.78 -18.43 33.49
CA GLY A 55 4.33 -19.75 33.80
C GLY A 55 5.84 -19.73 34.13
N THR A 56 6.56 -20.79 33.73
CA THR A 56 8.00 -20.95 34.00
C THR A 56 8.81 -20.66 32.73
N VAL A 57 9.44 -19.48 32.71
CA VAL A 57 10.34 -19.03 31.63
C VAL A 57 11.72 -18.74 32.22
N ALA A 58 12.72 -19.52 31.82
CA ALA A 58 14.10 -19.33 32.24
C ALA A 58 14.88 -18.51 31.21
N ASN A 59 15.63 -17.52 31.67
CA ASN A 59 16.46 -16.63 30.84
C ASN A 59 15.67 -15.91 29.73
N ALA A 60 14.50 -15.32 30.04
CA ALA A 60 13.62 -14.66 29.08
C ALA A 60 14.33 -13.59 28.22
N GLU A 61 15.29 -12.86 28.80
CA GLU A 61 16.11 -11.86 28.10
C GLU A 61 17.05 -12.45 27.05
N GLY A 62 17.20 -13.78 26.98
CA GLY A 62 18.03 -14.44 25.97
C GLY A 62 17.56 -14.21 24.53
N LEU A 63 16.28 -13.89 24.33
CA LEU A 63 15.69 -13.61 23.02
C LEU A 63 15.72 -12.12 22.62
N VAL A 64 16.24 -11.26 23.48
CA VAL A 64 16.25 -9.80 23.27
C VAL A 64 17.61 -9.34 22.71
N GLN A 65 17.58 -8.41 21.77
CA GLN A 65 18.76 -7.75 21.21
C GLN A 65 18.60 -6.23 21.11
N PRO A 66 19.70 -5.46 20.99
CA PRO A 66 19.64 -4.04 20.68
C PRO A 66 18.81 -3.77 19.43
N SER A 67 18.17 -2.60 19.40
CA SER A 67 17.22 -2.21 18.36
C SER A 67 17.82 -2.29 16.95
N GLY A 68 17.03 -2.85 16.04
CA GLY A 68 17.26 -2.76 14.61
C GLY A 68 17.51 -4.10 13.92
N PRO A 69 17.35 -4.13 12.60
CA PRO A 69 17.65 -5.28 11.77
C PRO A 69 19.16 -5.55 11.76
N SER A 70 19.59 -6.77 12.09
CA SER A 70 21.02 -7.12 12.13
C SER A 70 21.29 -8.48 11.52
N SER A 71 22.48 -8.62 10.92
CA SER A 71 22.95 -9.91 10.39
C SER A 71 23.12 -10.92 11.52
N ARG A 72 22.96 -12.21 11.21
CA ARG A 72 23.12 -13.27 12.20
C ARG A 72 24.61 -13.52 12.49
N ASN A 73 25.20 -12.69 13.34
CA ASN A 73 26.59 -12.82 13.78
C ASN A 73 26.65 -13.06 15.30
N GLY A 74 27.34 -14.12 15.73
CA GLY A 74 27.62 -14.39 17.14
C GLY A 74 26.88 -15.61 17.72
N THR A 75 27.00 -15.78 19.04
CA THR A 75 26.33 -16.83 19.81
C THR A 75 25.10 -16.24 20.48
N PHE A 76 23.95 -16.90 20.34
CA PHE A 76 22.69 -16.45 20.92
C PHE A 76 22.40 -17.22 22.21
N SER A 77 21.98 -16.52 23.24
CA SER A 77 21.58 -17.15 24.50
C SER A 77 20.19 -17.75 24.36
N ALA A 78 19.96 -18.96 24.86
CA ALA A 78 18.64 -19.58 24.77
C ALA A 78 17.72 -19.15 25.92
N THR A 79 16.47 -18.83 25.60
CA THR A 79 15.35 -18.80 26.54
C THR A 79 14.75 -20.19 26.63
N LYS A 80 14.44 -20.65 27.84
CA LYS A 80 13.82 -21.95 28.09
C LYS A 80 12.37 -21.77 28.51
N LEU A 81 11.45 -22.28 27.70
CA LEU A 81 10.01 -22.21 27.87
C LEU A 81 9.47 -23.58 28.31
N SER A 82 8.96 -23.68 29.54
CA SER A 82 8.35 -24.91 30.04
C SER A 82 6.93 -25.11 29.52
N ALA A 83 6.40 -26.33 29.67
CA ALA A 83 5.02 -26.65 29.29
C ALA A 83 4.01 -25.67 29.90
N ASN A 84 3.00 -25.27 29.12
CA ASN A 84 1.97 -24.28 29.49
C ASN A 84 2.50 -22.90 29.90
N SER A 85 3.72 -22.54 29.48
CA SER A 85 4.30 -21.22 29.71
C SER A 85 4.26 -20.38 28.44
N SER A 86 4.28 -19.07 28.59
CA SER A 86 4.32 -18.13 27.46
C SER A 86 5.18 -16.90 27.72
N ILE A 87 5.58 -16.24 26.64
CA ILE A 87 6.35 -15.00 26.66
C ILE A 87 5.82 -14.05 25.59
N ILE A 88 5.68 -12.77 25.95
CA ILE A 88 5.38 -11.68 25.01
C ILE A 88 6.65 -10.84 24.84
N LEU A 89 7.04 -10.62 23.59
CA LEU A 89 8.22 -9.87 23.21
C LEU A 89 7.81 -8.62 22.42
N ASP A 90 8.53 -7.51 22.63
CA ASP A 90 8.26 -6.19 22.05
C ASP A 90 9.44 -5.72 21.18
N PHE A 91 9.16 -5.39 19.93
CA PHE A 91 10.11 -4.85 18.96
C PHE A 91 10.28 -3.32 19.06
N SER A 92 9.59 -2.68 20.00
CA SER A 92 9.45 -1.23 20.25
C SER A 92 8.73 -0.44 19.16
N LEU A 93 8.69 -0.95 17.93
CA LEU A 93 7.97 -0.43 16.78
C LEU A 93 7.58 -1.57 15.85
N ASP A 94 6.67 -1.32 14.92
CA ASP A 94 6.28 -2.29 13.91
C ASP A 94 7.46 -2.67 13.01
N VAL A 95 7.67 -3.97 12.85
CA VAL A 95 8.61 -4.57 11.93
C VAL A 95 7.87 -5.52 10.99
N GLY A 96 8.53 -5.97 9.93
CA GLY A 96 7.91 -6.82 8.91
C GLY A 96 8.86 -7.84 8.32
N GLY A 97 8.32 -8.97 7.89
CA GLY A 97 9.09 -10.01 7.23
C GLY A 97 8.58 -11.42 7.50
N TYR A 98 9.43 -12.40 7.19
CA TYR A 98 9.17 -13.81 7.44
C TYR A 98 9.49 -14.16 8.89
N PRO A 99 8.57 -14.77 9.66
CA PRO A 99 8.84 -15.13 11.05
C PRO A 99 9.97 -16.16 11.11
N VAL A 100 10.86 -16.01 12.09
CA VAL A 100 12.03 -16.86 12.29
C VAL A 100 12.03 -17.38 13.72
N PHE A 101 12.28 -18.67 13.89
CA PHE A 101 12.55 -19.31 15.18
C PHE A 101 13.80 -20.18 15.05
N GLU A 102 14.72 -20.11 16.01
CA GLU A 102 15.82 -21.06 16.13
C GLU A 102 15.74 -21.79 17.46
N PHE A 103 15.73 -23.12 17.39
CA PHE A 103 15.69 -23.98 18.57
C PHE A 103 17.10 -24.47 18.92
N ALA A 104 17.42 -24.47 20.21
CA ALA A 104 18.72 -24.95 20.67
C ALA A 104 18.92 -26.45 20.34
N PRO A 105 20.14 -26.88 19.96
CA PRO A 105 20.41 -28.26 19.55
C PRO A 105 20.29 -29.27 20.70
N GLY A 106 19.96 -30.52 20.34
CA GLY A 106 19.71 -31.63 21.27
C GLY A 106 18.21 -31.89 21.49
N ALA A 107 17.84 -32.75 22.45
CA ALA A 107 16.44 -33.13 22.73
C ALA A 107 15.53 -31.99 23.26
N SER A 108 15.94 -30.73 23.08
CA SER A 108 15.16 -29.51 23.35
C SER A 108 13.81 -29.58 22.65
N GLY A 109 12.74 -29.47 23.42
CA GLY A 109 11.37 -29.43 22.87
C GLY A 109 10.95 -30.65 22.06
N ASN A 110 11.67 -31.79 22.08
CA ASN A 110 11.32 -32.92 21.23
C ASN A 110 9.91 -33.45 21.58
N GLY A 111 9.00 -33.41 20.61
CA GLY A 111 7.58 -33.76 20.81
C GLY A 111 6.76 -32.69 21.52
N ALA A 112 7.32 -31.50 21.71
CA ALA A 112 6.58 -30.30 22.10
C ALA A 112 6.08 -29.54 20.86
N THR A 113 5.08 -28.72 21.08
CA THR A 113 4.52 -27.82 20.07
C THR A 113 4.43 -26.43 20.66
N ILE A 114 4.97 -25.44 19.94
CA ILE A 114 4.76 -24.04 20.25
C ILE A 114 3.77 -23.41 19.28
N ARG A 115 3.18 -22.29 19.69
CA ARG A 115 2.44 -21.39 18.80
C ARG A 115 3.01 -20.00 18.95
N TYR A 116 3.19 -19.31 17.83
CA TYR A 116 3.40 -17.87 17.88
C TYR A 116 2.13 -17.13 17.48
N THR A 117 1.97 -15.91 17.98
CA THR A 117 0.88 -15.00 17.61
C THR A 117 1.44 -13.59 17.52
N ALA A 118 1.17 -12.88 16.43
CA ALA A 118 1.71 -11.55 16.14
C ALA A 118 0.60 -10.49 16.18
N SER A 119 0.98 -9.26 16.51
CA SER A 119 0.10 -8.09 16.47
C SER A 119 0.87 -6.79 16.28
N GLU A 120 0.29 -5.82 15.57
CA GLU A 120 0.79 -4.44 15.47
C GLU A 120 0.77 -3.73 16.83
N SER A 121 -0.21 -4.03 17.70
CA SER A 121 -0.41 -3.32 18.96
C SER A 121 -0.69 -4.28 20.11
N LEU A 122 -0.26 -3.91 21.32
CA LEU A 122 -0.47 -4.76 22.49
C LEU A 122 -1.97 -4.93 22.79
N ALA A 123 -2.76 -3.86 22.61
CA ALA A 123 -4.20 -3.88 22.85
C ALA A 123 -4.98 -4.81 21.89
N ALA A 124 -4.45 -5.08 20.69
CA ALA A 124 -5.04 -6.02 19.74
C ALA A 124 -4.48 -7.45 19.84
N LEU A 125 -3.55 -7.73 20.76
CA LEU A 125 -2.91 -9.05 20.82
C LEU A 125 -3.83 -10.08 21.50
N GLU A 126 -4.57 -10.86 20.71
CA GLU A 126 -5.39 -11.97 21.21
C GLU A 126 -4.68 -13.33 21.00
N PRO A 127 -4.48 -14.17 22.03
CA PRO A 127 -3.79 -15.46 21.90
C PRO A 127 -4.39 -16.39 20.84
N GLY A 128 -3.57 -16.85 19.89
CA GLY A 128 -3.99 -17.70 18.77
C GLY A 128 -4.73 -16.99 17.65
N VAL A 129 -5.10 -15.72 17.82
CA VAL A 129 -5.82 -14.90 16.82
C VAL A 129 -4.97 -13.75 16.31
N GLY A 130 -4.20 -13.09 17.18
CA GLY A 130 -3.46 -11.87 16.89
C GLY A 130 -4.39 -10.67 16.78
N ASP A 131 -4.01 -9.69 15.97
CA ASP A 131 -4.85 -8.57 15.53
C ASP A 131 -5.72 -8.94 14.31
N GLY A 132 -6.31 -10.13 14.35
CA GLY A 132 -7.30 -10.63 13.40
C GLY A 132 -6.74 -11.11 12.06
N PHE A 133 -7.44 -10.80 10.97
CA PHE A 133 -7.22 -11.44 9.67
C PHE A 133 -6.66 -10.44 8.64
N PRO A 134 -5.38 -10.53 8.26
CA PRO A 134 -4.82 -9.74 7.17
C PRO A 134 -5.48 -10.14 5.85
N TYR A 135 -6.44 -9.33 5.45
CA TYR A 135 -7.26 -9.54 4.26
C TYR A 135 -6.43 -9.32 2.99
N LYS A 136 -6.53 -10.20 1.98
CA LYS A 136 -5.91 -10.07 0.64
C LYS A 136 -4.36 -9.94 0.63
N GLY A 137 -3.79 -10.08 -0.57
CA GLY A 137 -2.35 -9.87 -0.82
C GLY A 137 -1.48 -11.10 -0.77
N ASN A 138 -0.84 -11.40 -1.89
CA ASN A 138 0.27 -12.33 -1.96
C ASN A 138 1.60 -11.54 -1.91
N PRO A 139 2.62 -11.96 -1.14
CA PRO A 139 2.73 -13.19 -0.35
C PRO A 139 2.45 -13.02 1.17
N GLY A 140 1.43 -12.21 1.53
CA GLY A 140 1.05 -12.03 2.93
C GLY A 140 0.69 -13.34 3.62
N ALA A 141 1.08 -13.49 4.89
CA ALA A 141 0.55 -14.55 5.73
C ALA A 141 -0.95 -14.33 5.95
N ARG A 142 -1.75 -15.38 5.80
CA ARG A 142 -3.21 -15.32 5.97
C ARG A 142 -3.63 -15.16 7.43
N PHE A 143 -2.86 -15.75 8.34
CA PHE A 143 -3.15 -15.77 9.76
C PHE A 143 -2.05 -15.07 10.53
N ARG A 144 -2.41 -14.50 11.67
CA ARG A 144 -1.47 -13.83 12.58
C ARG A 144 -0.91 -14.78 13.64
N SER A 145 -1.12 -16.09 13.46
CA SER A 145 -0.59 -17.15 14.30
C SER A 145 -0.23 -18.37 13.47
N GLU A 146 0.78 -19.12 13.89
CA GLU A 146 1.11 -20.44 13.33
C GLU A 146 1.58 -21.39 14.44
N VAL A 147 1.32 -22.69 14.24
CA VAL A 147 1.71 -23.76 15.15
C VAL A 147 2.99 -24.43 14.65
N ILE A 148 4.00 -24.53 15.51
CA ILE A 148 5.32 -25.07 15.18
C ILE A 148 5.60 -26.31 16.06
N PRO A 149 5.56 -27.53 15.48
CA PRO A 149 6.10 -28.72 16.13
C PRO A 149 7.61 -28.60 16.27
N VAL A 150 8.15 -28.89 17.46
CA VAL A 150 9.59 -28.77 17.73
C VAL A 150 10.27 -30.13 17.59
N SER A 151 11.32 -30.17 16.76
CA SER A 151 12.13 -31.37 16.52
C SER A 151 13.34 -31.43 17.48
N GLY A 152 13.72 -32.63 17.91
CA GLY A 152 14.86 -32.83 18.83
C GLY A 152 16.27 -32.68 18.22
N TRP A 153 16.39 -32.09 17.02
CA TRP A 153 17.68 -31.89 16.35
C TRP A 153 18.17 -30.43 16.39
N GLY A 154 17.33 -29.50 16.85
CA GLY A 154 17.61 -28.06 16.86
C GLY A 154 17.67 -27.52 15.44
N GLU A 155 16.55 -27.00 14.95
CA GLU A 155 16.42 -26.49 13.59
C GLU A 155 16.04 -25.01 13.60
N ARG A 156 16.49 -24.29 12.58
CA ARG A 156 16.00 -22.93 12.29
C ARG A 156 14.76 -23.07 11.41
N TRP A 157 13.64 -22.62 11.93
CA TRP A 157 12.37 -22.55 11.24
C TRP A 157 12.16 -21.14 10.70
N ILE A 158 11.69 -21.04 9.46
CA ILE A 158 11.31 -19.80 8.80
C ILE A 158 9.90 -20.01 8.27
N GLY A 159 8.96 -19.14 8.63
CA GLY A 159 7.60 -19.21 8.11
C GLY A 159 7.55 -18.77 6.65
N ASN A 160 6.64 -19.35 5.89
CA ASN A 160 6.58 -19.15 4.43
C ASN A 160 5.75 -17.91 4.03
N GLY A 161 5.08 -17.25 4.98
CA GLY A 161 4.24 -16.07 4.74
C GLY A 161 4.82 -14.82 5.39
N ILE A 162 4.70 -13.67 4.71
CA ILE A 162 5.13 -12.40 5.29
C ILE A 162 4.13 -11.97 6.36
N GLN A 163 4.61 -11.83 7.60
CA GLN A 163 3.95 -11.03 8.62
C GLN A 163 4.41 -9.58 8.39
N GLY A 164 3.55 -8.78 7.76
CA GLY A 164 4.00 -7.55 7.12
C GLY A 164 4.24 -6.36 8.05
N ALA A 165 3.40 -6.17 9.07
CA ALA A 165 3.64 -5.26 10.18
C ALA A 165 3.23 -5.91 11.51
N GLN A 166 4.14 -5.89 12.49
CA GLN A 166 3.91 -6.36 13.84
C GLN A 166 4.96 -5.79 14.79
N ARG A 167 4.53 -5.35 15.97
CA ARG A 167 5.39 -4.91 17.06
C ARG A 167 5.50 -5.95 18.17
N PHE A 168 4.48 -6.79 18.34
CA PHE A 168 4.42 -7.77 19.43
C PHE A 168 4.35 -9.19 18.88
N ILE A 169 5.05 -10.10 19.57
CA ILE A 169 4.92 -11.54 19.36
C ILE A 169 4.69 -12.24 20.70
N LEU A 170 3.62 -13.02 20.79
CA LEU A 170 3.34 -13.96 21.86
C LEU A 170 3.82 -15.35 21.42
N ILE A 171 4.59 -16.01 22.27
CA ILE A 171 5.05 -17.40 22.05
C ILE A 171 4.50 -18.25 23.20
N GLU A 172 3.79 -19.32 22.86
CA GLU A 172 3.13 -20.22 23.81
C GLU A 172 3.63 -21.65 23.62
N HIS A 173 3.91 -22.35 24.73
CA HIS A 173 4.08 -23.80 24.73
C HIS A 173 2.71 -24.47 24.90
N ILE A 174 2.16 -25.02 23.82
CA ILE A 174 0.75 -25.45 23.75
C ILE A 174 0.54 -26.97 23.82
N ALA A 175 1.58 -27.77 23.61
CA ALA A 175 1.50 -29.23 23.74
C ALA A 175 2.86 -29.87 24.01
N GLY A 176 2.85 -31.04 24.65
CA GLY A 176 4.03 -31.78 25.07
C GLY A 176 4.52 -31.41 26.47
N THR A 177 5.48 -32.16 27.01
CA THR A 177 6.03 -31.96 28.36
C THR A 177 7.50 -31.57 28.37
N ALA A 178 8.18 -31.67 27.23
CA ALA A 178 9.57 -31.26 27.09
C ALA A 178 9.67 -29.74 27.10
N ASP A 179 10.62 -29.20 27.85
CA ASP A 179 10.93 -27.77 27.80
C ASP A 179 11.51 -27.41 26.42
N VAL A 180 11.08 -26.28 25.86
CA VAL A 180 11.54 -25.78 24.56
C VAL A 180 12.59 -24.70 24.81
N SER A 181 13.80 -24.89 24.29
CA SER A 181 14.86 -23.87 24.34
C SER A 181 14.94 -23.15 22.98
N ILE A 182 14.66 -21.86 22.97
CA ILE A 182 14.65 -20.99 21.78
C ILE A 182 15.85 -20.05 21.88
N SER A 183 16.72 -20.05 20.87
CA SER A 183 17.91 -19.19 20.80
C SER A 183 17.71 -17.95 19.92
N GLU A 184 16.74 -17.96 19.00
CA GLU A 184 16.42 -16.80 18.18
C GLU A 184 14.92 -16.76 17.91
N VAL A 185 14.35 -15.55 17.95
CA VAL A 185 13.05 -15.25 17.39
C VAL A 185 13.11 -13.89 16.70
N GLY A 186 12.39 -13.73 15.60
CA GLY A 186 12.38 -12.47 14.87
C GLY A 186 11.63 -12.52 13.56
N PHE A 187 11.85 -11.50 12.72
CA PHE A 187 11.32 -11.42 11.36
C PHE A 187 12.45 -11.14 10.38
N GLN A 188 12.70 -12.07 9.45
CA GLN A 188 13.63 -11.85 8.36
C GLN A 188 13.02 -10.86 7.37
N ALA A 189 13.66 -9.70 7.22
CA ALA A 189 13.14 -8.57 6.47
C ALA A 189 12.85 -8.95 5.01
N ALA A 190 11.70 -8.49 4.51
CA ALA A 190 11.30 -8.57 3.09
C ALA A 190 11.30 -7.19 2.41
N THR A 191 11.55 -6.13 3.18
CA THR A 191 11.55 -4.74 2.75
C THR A 191 12.88 -4.08 3.13
N ASP A 192 13.07 -2.83 2.70
CA ASP A 192 14.26 -2.06 3.04
C ASP A 192 14.36 -1.84 4.57
N VAL A 193 15.59 -1.92 5.07
CA VAL A 193 15.95 -1.86 6.48
C VAL A 193 16.90 -0.73 6.82
N THR A 194 17.11 0.20 5.88
CA THR A 194 17.97 1.37 6.05
C THR A 194 17.55 2.16 7.30
N PRO A 195 18.44 2.42 8.28
CA PRO A 195 18.10 3.24 9.44
C PRO A 195 17.56 4.62 9.03
N LEU A 196 16.64 5.18 9.82
CA LEU A 196 16.04 6.48 9.51
C LEU A 196 17.05 7.61 9.34
N SER A 197 18.12 7.62 10.14
CA SER A 197 19.23 8.57 10.02
C SER A 197 19.93 8.52 8.66
N ASP A 198 19.86 7.37 8.01
CA ASP A 198 20.60 7.03 6.80
C ASP A 198 19.69 7.05 5.56
N LEU A 199 18.39 7.35 5.73
CA LEU A 199 17.49 7.56 4.62
C LEU A 199 17.96 8.74 3.74
N PRO A 200 17.71 8.69 2.41
CA PRO A 200 18.08 9.77 1.50
C PRO A 200 17.48 11.13 1.88
N GLY A 201 16.23 11.12 2.35
CA GLY A 201 15.54 12.29 2.89
C GLY A 201 15.57 12.34 4.41
N SER A 202 15.49 13.56 4.96
CA SER A 202 15.40 13.78 6.41
C SER A 202 14.74 15.13 6.73
N PHE A 203 14.11 15.21 7.90
CA PHE A 203 13.58 16.43 8.48
C PHE A 203 13.87 16.43 9.98
N ASN A 204 14.25 17.59 10.50
CA ASN A 204 14.48 17.84 11.92
C ASN A 204 14.16 19.30 12.22
N SER A 205 13.56 19.57 13.37
CA SER A 205 13.08 20.89 13.76
C SER A 205 13.19 21.09 15.27
N SER A 206 12.87 22.30 15.73
CA SER A 206 12.79 22.62 17.16
C SER A 206 11.61 21.96 17.88
N ASP A 207 10.79 21.17 17.20
CA ASP A 207 9.62 20.49 17.75
C ASP A 207 9.73 18.98 17.58
N ASP A 208 9.93 18.28 18.70
CA ASP A 208 10.11 16.83 18.73
C ASP A 208 8.87 16.06 18.25
N TYR A 209 7.66 16.61 18.42
CA TYR A 209 6.45 15.99 17.92
C TYR A 209 6.42 15.98 16.40
N LEU A 210 6.78 17.09 15.75
CA LEU A 210 6.86 17.15 14.29
C LEU A 210 7.99 16.27 13.74
N ASN A 211 9.11 16.16 14.48
CA ASN A 211 10.21 15.27 14.12
C ASN A 211 9.75 13.80 14.15
N GLU A 212 9.05 13.37 15.20
CA GLU A 212 8.52 12.01 15.29
C GLU A 212 7.39 11.77 14.28
N LEU A 213 6.52 12.75 14.04
CA LEU A 213 5.47 12.65 13.02
C LEU A 213 6.06 12.45 11.61
N TRP A 214 7.13 13.17 11.29
CA TRP A 214 7.86 12.95 10.05
C TRP A 214 8.41 11.52 9.99
N ALA A 215 9.04 11.06 11.07
CA ALA A 215 9.69 9.76 11.17
C ALA A 215 8.72 8.58 11.04
N ILE A 216 7.54 8.63 11.69
CA ILE A 216 6.56 7.54 11.61
C ILE A 216 6.08 7.32 10.17
N GLY A 217 5.83 8.38 9.39
CA GLY A 217 5.38 8.25 8.00
C GLY A 217 6.47 7.76 7.06
N ALA A 218 7.73 8.16 7.29
CA ALA A 218 8.89 7.61 6.59
C ALA A 218 9.06 6.10 6.85
N ARG A 219 8.88 5.66 8.10
CA ARG A 219 8.90 4.23 8.46
C ARG A 219 7.75 3.47 7.80
N THR A 220 6.54 4.03 7.80
CA THR A 220 5.37 3.37 7.21
C THR A 220 5.61 3.04 5.74
N VAL A 221 6.06 4.00 4.93
CA VAL A 221 6.31 3.74 3.50
C VAL A 221 7.53 2.85 3.29
N GLN A 222 8.54 2.92 4.15
CA GLN A 222 9.67 1.98 4.07
C GLN A 222 9.23 0.53 4.28
N LEU A 223 8.38 0.28 5.27
CA LEU A 223 7.83 -1.05 5.57
C LEU A 223 6.82 -1.51 4.52
N GLY A 224 6.09 -0.56 3.91
CA GLY A 224 5.10 -0.81 2.86
C GLY A 224 5.67 -0.98 1.46
N CYS A 225 6.97 -0.78 1.23
CA CYS A 225 7.59 -0.86 -0.09
C CYS A 225 8.59 -2.01 -0.21
N THR A 226 8.57 -2.69 -1.35
CA THR A 226 9.40 -3.85 -1.68
C THR A 226 10.29 -3.58 -2.88
N SER A 227 11.48 -4.16 -2.90
CA SER A 227 12.36 -4.16 -4.07
C SER A 227 12.00 -5.29 -5.03
N LYS A 228 12.33 -5.15 -6.32
CA LYS A 228 12.14 -6.19 -7.34
C LYS A 228 12.74 -7.53 -6.88
N GLY A 229 11.96 -8.61 -7.00
CA GLY A 229 12.41 -9.97 -6.68
C GLY A 229 12.57 -10.27 -5.19
N SER A 230 12.08 -9.41 -4.29
CA SER A 230 12.22 -9.58 -2.84
C SER A 230 11.17 -10.52 -2.23
N LEU A 231 10.04 -10.70 -2.91
CA LEU A 231 8.94 -11.53 -2.44
C LEU A 231 9.13 -13.00 -2.83
N THR A 232 9.08 -13.90 -1.85
CA THR A 232 9.10 -15.33 -2.14
C THR A 232 7.77 -15.75 -2.79
N PRO A 233 7.80 -16.60 -3.85
CA PRO A 233 6.58 -17.17 -4.42
C PRO A 233 5.72 -17.85 -3.36
N VAL A 234 4.40 -17.61 -3.42
CA VAL A 234 3.41 -18.19 -2.50
C VAL A 234 3.14 -19.65 -2.81
N TRP A 235 3.23 -19.99 -4.10
CA TRP A 235 3.01 -21.33 -4.61
C TRP A 235 4.35 -21.92 -5.07
N HIS A 236 4.57 -23.20 -4.78
CA HIS A 236 5.75 -23.92 -5.22
C HIS A 236 5.38 -24.94 -6.30
N VAL A 237 5.72 -24.62 -7.55
CA VAL A 237 5.39 -25.47 -8.68
C VAL A 237 6.44 -26.56 -8.88
N SER A 238 6.00 -27.79 -9.14
CA SER A 238 6.86 -28.94 -9.41
C SER A 238 6.26 -29.88 -10.45
N ALA A 239 7.02 -30.89 -10.88
CA ALA A 239 6.55 -31.92 -11.81
C ALA A 239 5.41 -32.79 -11.26
N ILE A 240 5.20 -32.82 -9.94
CA ILE A 240 4.10 -33.58 -9.31
C ILE A 240 2.85 -32.73 -9.04
N GLY A 241 2.91 -31.41 -9.27
CA GLY A 241 1.86 -30.44 -9.00
C GLY A 241 2.37 -29.19 -8.28
N THR A 242 1.47 -28.26 -7.99
CA THR A 242 1.73 -27.04 -7.22
C THR A 242 1.44 -27.29 -5.75
N LEU A 243 2.46 -27.11 -4.90
CA LEU A 243 2.31 -27.08 -3.44
C LEU A 243 1.74 -25.72 -3.03
N ILE A 244 0.68 -25.79 -2.23
CA ILE A 244 0.02 -24.65 -1.59
C ILE A 244 -0.04 -24.93 -0.09
N GLU A 245 0.43 -23.98 0.70
CA GLU A 245 0.39 -24.02 2.16
C GLU A 245 -0.55 -22.92 2.68
N SER A 246 -0.77 -22.85 4.01
CA SER A 246 -1.64 -21.87 4.66
C SER A 246 -1.28 -20.42 4.28
N LYS A 247 -1.99 -19.91 3.27
CA LYS A 247 -1.73 -18.63 2.60
C LYS A 247 -3.04 -17.98 2.18
N ASN A 248 -2.94 -16.70 1.80
CA ASN A 248 -4.05 -15.97 1.23
C ASN A 248 -4.57 -16.67 -0.03
N ILE A 249 -5.85 -16.47 -0.32
CA ILE A 249 -6.46 -17.05 -1.49
C ILE A 249 -5.86 -16.42 -2.73
N ALA A 250 -5.30 -17.28 -3.59
CA ALA A 250 -4.83 -16.85 -4.89
C ALA A 250 -5.99 -16.88 -5.88
N ILE A 251 -6.39 -15.71 -6.38
CA ILE A 251 -7.44 -15.57 -7.38
C ILE A 251 -6.83 -15.72 -8.78
N HIS A 252 -7.51 -16.45 -9.66
CA HIS A 252 -7.13 -16.55 -11.06
C HIS A 252 -7.36 -15.19 -11.76
N GLN A 253 -6.29 -14.66 -12.34
CA GLN A 253 -6.20 -13.34 -12.92
C GLN A 253 -6.96 -13.17 -14.24
N LYS A 254 -7.90 -14.04 -14.62
CA LYS A 254 -8.85 -13.81 -15.75
C LYS A 254 -10.23 -14.40 -15.47
N SER A 255 -10.54 -14.64 -14.20
CA SER A 255 -11.75 -15.37 -13.80
C SER A 255 -12.91 -14.51 -13.33
N GLN A 256 -12.75 -13.18 -13.30
CA GLN A 256 -13.74 -12.28 -12.70
C GLN A 256 -15.11 -12.36 -13.39
N ASN A 257 -15.11 -12.56 -14.71
CA ASN A 257 -16.33 -12.69 -15.51
C ASN A 257 -16.85 -14.13 -15.63
N TRP A 258 -16.23 -15.10 -14.96
CA TRP A 258 -16.71 -16.48 -14.97
C TRP A 258 -17.94 -16.58 -14.08
N GLY A 259 -19.13 -16.65 -14.68
CA GLY A 259 -20.39 -16.85 -13.95
C GLY A 259 -20.57 -18.32 -13.57
N GLN A 260 -21.46 -18.99 -14.30
CA GLN A 260 -21.74 -20.41 -14.15
C GLN A 260 -20.68 -21.25 -14.88
N ILE A 261 -20.01 -22.14 -14.14
CA ILE A 261 -18.89 -22.94 -14.62
C ILE A 261 -18.88 -24.33 -13.98
N ASP A 262 -18.24 -25.28 -14.65
CA ASP A 262 -17.68 -26.48 -14.03
C ASP A 262 -16.18 -26.33 -13.89
N PHE A 263 -15.61 -26.72 -12.76
CA PHE A 263 -14.17 -26.83 -12.64
C PHE A 263 -13.75 -28.08 -11.87
N SER A 264 -12.65 -28.70 -12.31
CA SER A 264 -12.10 -29.90 -11.68
C SER A 264 -10.59 -29.85 -11.59
N LEU A 265 -10.03 -30.54 -10.59
CA LEU A 265 -8.59 -30.68 -10.37
C LEU A 265 -8.29 -31.97 -9.61
N SER A 266 -7.03 -32.39 -9.62
CA SER A 266 -6.50 -33.41 -8.73
C SER A 266 -5.95 -32.76 -7.45
N LEU A 267 -6.39 -33.24 -6.29
CA LEU A 267 -6.02 -32.75 -4.96
C LEU A 267 -5.26 -33.84 -4.17
N TYR A 268 -4.16 -33.48 -3.52
CA TYR A 268 -3.45 -34.31 -2.56
C TYR A 268 -3.25 -33.52 -1.27
N ILE A 269 -3.81 -33.99 -0.16
CA ILE A 269 -3.62 -33.33 1.15
C ILE A 269 -2.42 -33.96 1.85
N ILE A 270 -1.36 -33.19 2.08
CA ILE A 270 -0.13 -33.63 2.76
C ILE A 270 -0.36 -33.64 4.27
N SER A 271 -0.81 -32.51 4.81
CA SER A 271 -1.02 -32.26 6.22
C SER A 271 -2.16 -31.27 6.42
N GLY A 272 -2.74 -31.24 7.62
CA GLY A 272 -3.91 -30.42 7.93
C GLY A 272 -5.20 -31.04 7.38
N SER A 273 -6.22 -30.21 7.22
CA SER A 273 -7.59 -30.71 6.98
C SER A 273 -8.40 -29.91 5.98
N ILE A 274 -7.96 -28.73 5.51
CA ILE A 274 -8.85 -27.79 4.82
C ILE A 274 -8.31 -27.40 3.44
N PHE A 275 -9.04 -27.76 2.40
CA PHE A 275 -8.87 -27.17 1.06
C PHE A 275 -9.93 -26.09 0.84
N THR A 276 -9.48 -24.88 0.47
CA THR A 276 -10.36 -23.73 0.27
C THR A 276 -10.48 -23.40 -1.21
N VAL A 277 -11.71 -23.19 -1.65
CA VAL A 277 -12.06 -22.65 -2.96
C VAL A 277 -12.80 -21.34 -2.75
N ASN A 278 -12.37 -20.28 -3.43
CA ASN A 278 -13.16 -19.06 -3.56
C ASN A 278 -13.86 -19.04 -4.90
N LYS A 279 -15.15 -18.69 -4.90
CA LYS A 279 -15.88 -18.38 -6.12
C LYS A 279 -16.88 -17.27 -5.83
N GLY A 280 -16.78 -16.16 -6.56
CA GLY A 280 -17.70 -15.02 -6.44
C GLY A 280 -16.95 -13.72 -6.19
N SER A 281 -17.69 -12.65 -5.92
CA SER A 281 -17.09 -11.31 -5.75
C SER A 281 -16.20 -11.25 -4.50
N GLU A 282 -14.98 -10.75 -4.69
CA GLU A 282 -14.04 -10.41 -3.63
C GLU A 282 -14.39 -9.07 -2.91
N TYR A 283 -15.52 -8.45 -3.26
CA TYR A 283 -16.03 -7.21 -2.67
C TYR A 283 -17.30 -7.45 -1.83
N ALA A 284 -17.58 -8.72 -1.50
CA ALA A 284 -18.65 -9.04 -0.57
C ALA A 284 -18.38 -8.36 0.80
N PRO A 285 -19.42 -7.89 1.51
CA PRO A 285 -19.28 -7.15 2.76
C PRO A 285 -18.64 -7.98 3.90
N ASP A 286 -18.68 -9.32 3.78
CA ASP A 286 -17.86 -10.24 4.55
C ASP A 286 -16.91 -10.99 3.59
N PRO A 287 -15.59 -10.82 3.74
CA PRO A 287 -14.60 -11.40 2.83
C PRO A 287 -14.61 -12.92 2.73
N GLY A 288 -15.10 -13.62 3.76
CA GLY A 288 -15.21 -15.07 3.73
C GLY A 288 -16.43 -15.57 2.95
N ALA A 289 -17.44 -14.74 2.67
CA ALA A 289 -18.76 -15.21 2.26
C ALA A 289 -18.81 -15.90 0.87
N THR A 290 -17.75 -15.78 0.06
CA THR A 290 -17.58 -16.47 -1.23
C THR A 290 -16.61 -17.66 -1.15
N GLU A 291 -16.17 -18.03 0.05
CA GLU A 291 -15.31 -19.18 0.31
C GLU A 291 -16.10 -20.45 0.63
N PHE A 292 -15.64 -21.54 0.03
CA PHE A 292 -16.10 -22.91 0.24
C PHE A 292 -14.92 -23.78 0.68
N TYR A 293 -15.19 -24.75 1.54
CA TYR A 293 -14.20 -25.61 2.15
C TYR A 293 -14.54 -27.08 1.92
N LEU A 294 -13.52 -27.85 1.54
CA LEU A 294 -13.51 -29.29 1.74
C LEU A 294 -12.65 -29.60 2.96
N THR A 295 -13.28 -30.16 3.99
CA THR A 295 -12.64 -30.49 5.26
C THR A 295 -12.53 -32.00 5.43
N THR A 296 -11.36 -32.51 5.83
CA THR A 296 -11.17 -33.92 6.24
C THR A 296 -10.85 -34.02 7.73
N GLY A 297 -11.44 -35.00 8.41
CA GLY A 297 -11.29 -35.24 9.85
C GLY A 297 -10.57 -36.55 10.16
N ASN A 298 -10.17 -36.72 11.42
CA ASN A 298 -9.27 -37.78 11.89
C ASN A 298 -9.77 -39.23 11.71
N ASN A 299 -11.05 -39.44 11.35
CA ASN A 299 -11.66 -40.76 11.17
C ASN A 299 -12.27 -40.97 9.77
N GLY A 300 -11.83 -40.19 8.76
CA GLY A 300 -12.40 -40.24 7.40
C GLY A 300 -13.76 -39.55 7.27
N THR A 301 -14.26 -38.91 8.33
CA THR A 301 -15.37 -37.95 8.29
C THR A 301 -14.89 -36.66 7.66
N GLY A 302 -15.78 -35.88 7.06
CA GLY A 302 -15.41 -34.57 6.53
C GLY A 302 -16.64 -33.77 6.10
N THR A 303 -16.44 -32.56 5.62
CA THR A 303 -17.54 -31.71 5.17
C THR A 303 -17.20 -30.99 3.86
N PHE A 304 -18.23 -30.72 3.07
CA PHE A 304 -18.25 -29.61 2.13
C PHE A 304 -19.06 -28.50 2.77
N SER A 305 -18.49 -27.31 2.93
CA SER A 305 -19.14 -26.23 3.68
C SER A 305 -18.85 -24.87 3.06
N ARG A 306 -19.76 -23.92 3.24
CA ARG A 306 -19.54 -22.50 2.93
C ARG A 306 -19.20 -21.73 4.20
N TYR A 307 -18.34 -20.73 4.10
CA TYR A 307 -18.04 -19.83 5.21
C TYR A 307 -19.31 -19.17 5.76
N GLY A 308 -19.51 -19.28 7.08
CA GLY A 308 -20.68 -18.73 7.78
C GLY A 308 -22.02 -19.29 7.30
N GLY A 309 -22.03 -20.35 6.48
CA GLY A 309 -23.20 -20.83 5.76
C GLY A 309 -23.45 -22.33 5.94
N SER A 310 -24.17 -22.91 4.97
CA SER A 310 -24.57 -24.32 5.00
C SER A 310 -23.37 -25.28 4.87
N SER A 311 -23.55 -26.50 5.38
CA SER A 311 -22.56 -27.58 5.34
C SER A 311 -23.22 -28.91 5.03
N VAL A 312 -22.51 -29.77 4.30
CA VAL A 312 -22.91 -31.13 3.93
C VAL A 312 -21.81 -32.10 4.34
N ASP A 313 -22.18 -33.19 5.01
CA ASP A 313 -21.22 -34.21 5.42
C ASP A 313 -20.71 -35.01 4.22
N LEU A 314 -19.39 -35.25 4.19
CA LEU A 314 -18.75 -36.17 3.26
C LEU A 314 -19.03 -37.61 3.70
N PRO A 315 -19.35 -38.53 2.78
CA PRO A 315 -19.35 -39.95 3.09
C PRO A 315 -17.97 -40.39 3.63
N SER A 316 -17.98 -41.33 4.56
CA SER A 316 -16.76 -41.76 5.24
C SER A 316 -15.71 -42.27 4.25
N GLY A 317 -14.50 -41.70 4.33
CA GLY A 317 -13.35 -42.08 3.50
C GLY A 317 -13.33 -41.46 2.10
N THR A 318 -14.29 -40.60 1.76
CA THR A 318 -14.35 -39.95 0.43
C THR A 318 -13.21 -38.94 0.23
N LEU A 319 -12.73 -38.28 1.28
CA LEU A 319 -11.57 -37.40 1.25
C LEU A 319 -10.60 -37.75 2.38
N THR A 320 -9.36 -38.07 2.03
CA THR A 320 -8.32 -38.54 2.97
C THR A 320 -6.98 -37.86 2.71
N THR A 321 -6.15 -37.75 3.75
CA THR A 321 -4.77 -37.29 3.62
C THR A 321 -3.88 -38.38 3.01
N GLY A 322 -2.78 -37.98 2.36
CA GLY A 322 -1.78 -38.91 1.83
C GLY A 322 -2.17 -39.63 0.53
N LYS A 323 -3.28 -39.24 -0.12
CA LYS A 323 -3.78 -39.84 -1.37
C LYS A 323 -4.26 -38.76 -2.36
N TRP A 324 -4.15 -39.04 -3.66
CA TRP A 324 -4.75 -38.23 -4.73
C TRP A 324 -6.26 -38.47 -4.81
N HIS A 325 -7.00 -37.37 -4.95
CA HIS A 325 -8.43 -37.33 -5.18
C HIS A 325 -8.76 -36.46 -6.40
N SER A 326 -9.72 -36.89 -7.22
CA SER A 326 -10.29 -36.06 -8.30
C SER A 326 -11.46 -35.27 -7.73
N VAL A 327 -11.36 -33.94 -7.72
CA VAL A 327 -12.39 -33.05 -7.18
C VAL A 327 -13.03 -32.27 -8.33
N LYS A 328 -14.36 -32.21 -8.36
CA LYS A 328 -15.12 -31.38 -9.31
C LYS A 328 -16.17 -30.55 -8.57
N PHE A 329 -16.28 -29.29 -8.97
CA PHE A 329 -17.31 -28.37 -8.54
C PHE A 329 -18.13 -27.88 -9.73
N SER A 330 -19.42 -27.63 -9.48
CA SER A 330 -20.37 -27.12 -10.48
C SER A 330 -21.16 -25.96 -9.91
N VAL A 331 -21.00 -24.77 -10.50
CA VAL A 331 -21.67 -23.52 -10.07
C VAL A 331 -22.82 -23.24 -11.01
N ARG A 332 -24.06 -23.13 -10.50
CA ARG A 332 -25.27 -22.94 -11.31
C ARG A 332 -26.26 -21.98 -10.67
N GLY A 333 -27.05 -21.32 -11.51
CA GLY A 333 -28.11 -20.38 -11.11
C GLY A 333 -27.68 -18.91 -11.22
N ASP A 334 -28.60 -18.07 -11.70
CA ASP A 334 -28.38 -16.62 -11.88
C ASP A 334 -28.86 -15.80 -10.67
N SER A 335 -29.90 -16.28 -9.97
CA SER A 335 -30.40 -15.77 -8.69
C SER A 335 -30.46 -16.92 -7.69
N ASP A 336 -29.81 -16.79 -6.52
CA ASP A 336 -29.58 -17.89 -5.56
C ASP A 336 -28.81 -19.06 -6.17
N ALA A 337 -27.61 -18.75 -6.67
CA ALA A 337 -26.71 -19.74 -7.20
C ALA A 337 -26.40 -20.84 -6.16
N THR A 338 -26.00 -22.01 -6.66
CA THR A 338 -25.51 -23.12 -5.85
C THR A 338 -24.16 -23.60 -6.36
N MET A 339 -23.33 -24.11 -5.46
CA MET A 339 -22.14 -24.87 -5.79
C MET A 339 -22.34 -26.32 -5.39
N ALA A 340 -22.30 -27.24 -6.36
CA ALA A 340 -22.28 -28.68 -6.12
C ALA A 340 -20.84 -29.19 -6.11
N ALA A 341 -20.56 -30.22 -5.31
CA ALA A 341 -19.24 -30.85 -5.23
C ALA A 341 -19.32 -32.37 -5.46
N SER A 342 -18.30 -32.92 -6.11
CA SER A 342 -18.08 -34.36 -6.24
C SER A 342 -16.60 -34.70 -6.06
N ILE A 343 -16.32 -35.85 -5.46
CA ILE A 343 -14.97 -36.33 -5.14
C ILE A 343 -14.86 -37.79 -5.58
N ASP A 344 -13.85 -38.10 -6.40
CA ASP A 344 -13.62 -39.44 -6.98
C ASP A 344 -14.88 -40.02 -7.68
N GLY A 345 -15.69 -39.14 -8.27
CA GLY A 345 -16.96 -39.49 -8.93
C GLY A 345 -18.15 -39.70 -7.98
N VAL A 346 -17.95 -39.57 -6.66
CA VAL A 346 -19.03 -39.60 -5.68
C VAL A 346 -19.61 -38.18 -5.53
N GLU A 347 -20.91 -38.04 -5.76
CA GLU A 347 -21.64 -36.79 -5.52
C GLU A 347 -21.77 -36.54 -4.01
N ILE A 348 -21.36 -35.36 -3.55
CA ILE A 348 -21.43 -34.98 -2.14
C ILE A 348 -22.74 -34.27 -1.83
N GLY A 349 -23.07 -33.26 -2.63
CA GLY A 349 -24.22 -32.39 -2.43
C GLY A 349 -23.99 -31.00 -3.01
N SER A 350 -24.95 -30.12 -2.80
CA SER A 350 -24.90 -28.72 -3.24
C SER A 350 -25.19 -27.76 -2.10
N ILE A 351 -24.53 -26.60 -2.14
CA ILE A 351 -24.65 -25.53 -1.14
C ILE A 351 -25.05 -24.24 -1.85
N SER A 352 -26.02 -23.55 -1.28
CA SER A 352 -26.52 -22.23 -1.72
C SER A 352 -25.51 -21.12 -1.43
N TYR A 353 -25.49 -20.09 -2.27
CA TYR A 353 -24.80 -18.83 -2.01
C TYR A 353 -25.60 -17.86 -1.11
N ASP A 354 -26.79 -18.26 -0.68
CA ASP A 354 -27.67 -17.56 0.27
C ASP A 354 -27.85 -16.07 -0.07
N GLY A 355 -28.27 -15.80 -1.31
CA GLY A 355 -28.48 -14.44 -1.82
C GLY A 355 -27.20 -13.69 -2.24
N ILE A 356 -26.01 -14.26 -2.05
CA ILE A 356 -24.75 -13.65 -2.54
C ILE A 356 -24.52 -14.02 -4.01
N SER A 357 -23.96 -13.09 -4.78
CA SER A 357 -23.58 -13.34 -6.16
C SER A 357 -22.48 -14.39 -6.27
N SER A 358 -22.68 -15.39 -7.12
CA SER A 358 -21.65 -16.34 -7.53
C SER A 358 -20.76 -15.83 -8.66
N ALA A 359 -21.11 -14.70 -9.29
CA ALA A 359 -20.28 -14.04 -10.28
C ALA A 359 -19.05 -13.42 -9.60
N GLY A 360 -17.87 -13.62 -10.21
CA GLY A 360 -16.58 -13.17 -9.68
C GLY A 360 -15.51 -14.26 -9.78
N GLY A 361 -14.31 -13.92 -9.32
CA GLY A 361 -13.10 -14.74 -9.48
C GLY A 361 -13.20 -16.16 -8.93
N LEU A 362 -12.40 -17.07 -9.50
CA LEU A 362 -12.10 -18.40 -8.98
C LEU A 362 -10.74 -18.34 -8.27
N GLY A 363 -10.68 -18.77 -7.02
CA GLY A 363 -9.44 -18.82 -6.26
C GLY A 363 -9.24 -20.10 -5.48
N LEU A 364 -7.99 -20.40 -5.14
CA LEU A 364 -7.59 -21.64 -4.48
C LEU A 364 -6.64 -21.33 -3.32
N SER A 365 -6.80 -22.02 -2.20
CA SER A 365 -5.84 -22.00 -1.09
C SER A 365 -5.90 -23.26 -0.22
N ALA A 366 -4.91 -23.42 0.65
CA ALA A 366 -5.00 -24.27 1.82
C ALA A 366 -5.49 -23.47 3.04
N GLY A 367 -6.29 -24.09 3.90
CA GLY A 367 -6.72 -23.49 5.17
C GLY A 367 -5.58 -23.45 6.19
N ASN A 368 -5.92 -23.13 7.44
CA ASN A 368 -4.92 -23.02 8.52
C ASN A 368 -4.20 -24.35 8.77
N ASP A 369 -2.90 -24.28 9.07
CA ASP A 369 -2.00 -25.42 9.31
C ASP A 369 -2.10 -26.57 8.27
N THR A 370 -2.41 -26.23 7.01
CA THR A 370 -2.68 -27.20 5.93
C THR A 370 -1.69 -27.02 4.78
N ALA A 371 -1.23 -28.15 4.23
CA ALA A 371 -0.42 -28.20 3.01
C ALA A 371 -1.03 -29.18 2.01
N ILE A 372 -1.20 -28.73 0.76
CA ILE A 372 -1.81 -29.50 -0.32
C ILE A 372 -0.95 -29.45 -1.59
N ILE A 373 -1.11 -30.44 -2.46
CA ILE A 373 -0.62 -30.40 -3.84
C ILE A 373 -1.84 -30.46 -4.76
N ILE A 374 -1.90 -29.54 -5.73
CA ILE A 374 -2.95 -29.54 -6.75
C ILE A 374 -2.35 -29.64 -8.16
N LYS A 375 -3.10 -30.24 -9.08
CA LYS A 375 -2.75 -30.29 -10.51
C LYS A 375 -3.97 -30.50 -11.40
N ASP A 376 -3.77 -30.28 -12.70
CA ASP A 376 -4.75 -30.55 -13.75
C ASP A 376 -6.06 -29.75 -13.59
N LEU A 377 -5.95 -28.44 -13.36
CA LEU A 377 -7.11 -27.55 -13.25
C LEU A 377 -7.75 -27.36 -14.62
N LEU A 378 -8.98 -27.86 -14.76
CA LEU A 378 -9.83 -27.72 -15.93
C LEU A 378 -11.05 -26.88 -15.55
N VAL A 379 -11.39 -25.88 -16.37
CA VAL A 379 -12.60 -25.07 -16.22
C VAL A 379 -13.38 -25.10 -17.53
N GLN A 380 -14.68 -25.36 -17.43
CA GLN A 380 -15.61 -25.45 -18.55
C GLN A 380 -16.81 -24.53 -18.33
N ASP A 381 -17.34 -23.99 -19.42
CA ASP A 381 -18.62 -23.28 -19.42
C ASP A 381 -19.79 -24.25 -19.23
N ASN A 382 -21.02 -23.71 -19.17
CA ASN A 382 -22.25 -24.49 -19.04
C ASN A 382 -22.54 -25.44 -20.22
N ASN A 383 -21.87 -25.25 -21.37
CA ASN A 383 -22.00 -26.12 -22.54
C ASN A 383 -20.93 -27.23 -22.56
N GLY A 384 -20.04 -27.28 -21.55
CA GLY A 384 -18.92 -28.20 -21.50
C GLY A 384 -17.72 -27.76 -22.34
N THR A 385 -17.71 -26.54 -22.86
CA THR A 385 -16.56 -25.98 -23.58
C THR A 385 -15.46 -25.64 -22.60
N THR A 386 -14.25 -26.14 -22.82
CA THR A 386 -13.08 -25.73 -22.02
C THR A 386 -12.80 -24.25 -22.25
N ILE A 387 -12.91 -23.46 -21.18
CA ILE A 387 -12.58 -22.03 -21.18
C ILE A 387 -11.22 -21.75 -20.51
N TYR A 388 -10.73 -22.67 -19.68
CA TYR A 388 -9.40 -22.59 -19.12
C TYR A 388 -8.87 -23.99 -18.78
N PHE A 389 -7.57 -24.20 -18.99
CA PHE A 389 -6.85 -25.38 -18.53
C PHE A 389 -5.42 -25.00 -18.17
N ASN A 390 -4.95 -25.46 -17.02
CA ASN A 390 -3.55 -25.40 -16.64
C ASN A 390 -3.17 -26.67 -15.87
N SER A 391 -2.04 -27.27 -16.23
CA SER A 391 -1.53 -28.47 -15.53
C SER A 391 -1.18 -28.21 -14.07
N LEU A 392 -0.89 -26.96 -13.71
CA LEU A 392 -0.30 -26.55 -12.43
C LEU A 392 1.02 -27.30 -12.13
N THR A 393 1.80 -27.57 -13.17
CA THR A 393 3.14 -28.18 -13.06
C THR A 393 4.23 -27.32 -13.69
N SER A 394 3.87 -26.13 -14.16
CA SER A 394 4.77 -25.15 -14.79
C SER A 394 4.59 -23.73 -14.24
N GLN A 395 5.59 -22.88 -14.47
CA GLN A 395 5.63 -21.49 -14.01
C GLN A 395 4.39 -20.67 -14.41
N SER A 396 3.71 -21.02 -15.51
CA SER A 396 2.46 -20.37 -15.93
C SER A 396 1.38 -20.34 -14.84
N ALA A 397 1.37 -21.32 -13.92
CA ALA A 397 0.45 -21.32 -12.78
C ALA A 397 0.70 -20.15 -11.82
N LEU A 398 1.95 -19.70 -11.68
CA LEU A 398 2.29 -18.56 -10.83
C LEU A 398 1.83 -17.24 -11.43
N GLU A 399 1.87 -17.13 -12.76
CA GLU A 399 1.40 -15.95 -13.50
C GLU A 399 -0.12 -15.88 -13.49
N ASP A 400 -0.80 -16.99 -13.82
CA ASP A 400 -2.26 -17.07 -13.89
C ASP A 400 -2.96 -16.77 -12.56
N PHE A 401 -2.28 -16.95 -11.43
CA PHE A 401 -2.82 -16.73 -10.09
C PHE A 401 -2.15 -15.59 -9.31
N ALA A 402 -1.21 -14.87 -9.93
CA ALA A 402 -0.37 -13.85 -9.27
C ALA A 402 0.24 -14.36 -7.94
N THR A 403 0.85 -15.55 -7.98
CA THR A 403 1.49 -16.21 -6.81
C THR A 403 3.01 -16.34 -6.96
N GLY A 404 3.58 -15.76 -8.02
CA GLY A 404 5.02 -15.65 -8.21
C GLY A 404 5.67 -14.60 -7.30
N THR A 405 6.96 -14.37 -7.51
CA THR A 405 7.68 -13.21 -6.95
C THR A 405 7.11 -11.90 -7.53
N ASN A 406 7.40 -10.77 -6.89
CA ASN A 406 7.19 -9.48 -7.52
C ASN A 406 8.23 -9.20 -8.62
N TYR A 407 7.75 -8.82 -9.80
CA TYR A 407 8.59 -8.53 -10.96
C TYR A 407 9.08 -7.08 -10.99
N TYR A 408 8.40 -6.19 -10.27
CA TYR A 408 8.75 -4.80 -10.09
C TYR A 408 8.92 -4.51 -8.60
N GLY A 409 9.72 -3.50 -8.26
CA GLY A 409 9.56 -2.87 -6.95
C GLY A 409 8.14 -2.33 -6.83
N ALA A 410 7.54 -2.41 -5.64
CA ALA A 410 6.16 -1.98 -5.46
C ALA A 410 5.93 -1.48 -4.04
N CYS A 411 5.07 -0.48 -3.91
CA CYS A 411 4.57 0.03 -2.64
C CYS A 411 3.09 -0.31 -2.49
N PHE A 412 2.76 -0.89 -1.34
CA PHE A 412 1.41 -1.27 -0.96
C PHE A 412 0.69 -0.14 -0.23
N ASP A 413 -0.63 -0.27 -0.10
CA ASP A 413 -1.48 0.54 0.77
C ASP A 413 -1.02 0.49 2.24
N GLY A 414 -0.78 -0.72 2.76
CA GLY A 414 -0.33 -0.95 4.11
C GLY A 414 0.58 -2.16 4.23
N ALA A 415 1.27 -2.24 5.38
CA ALA A 415 2.21 -3.31 5.64
C ALA A 415 1.51 -4.57 6.21
N LYS A 416 0.49 -4.45 7.07
CA LYS A 416 -0.23 -5.60 7.66
C LYS A 416 -1.18 -6.29 6.67
N ARG A 417 -2.31 -5.63 6.38
CA ARG A 417 -3.41 -6.16 5.57
C ARG A 417 -3.30 -5.65 4.15
N ASP A 418 -4.08 -6.25 3.26
CA ASP A 418 -4.16 -6.02 1.81
C ASP A 418 -2.85 -6.29 1.11
N ARG A 419 -1.78 -5.55 1.41
CA ARG A 419 -0.49 -5.65 0.71
C ARG A 419 -0.72 -5.65 -0.81
N ILE A 420 -1.59 -4.74 -1.26
CA ILE A 420 -1.97 -4.54 -2.66
C ILE A 420 -1.52 -3.15 -3.08
N VAL A 421 -1.13 -2.99 -4.35
CA VAL A 421 -0.81 -1.66 -4.88
C VAL A 421 -2.12 -0.97 -5.22
N TRP A 422 -2.54 -0.01 -4.37
CA TRP A 422 -3.75 0.78 -4.55
C TRP A 422 -3.45 2.14 -5.21
N ALA A 423 -4.14 2.46 -6.31
CA ALA A 423 -3.90 3.67 -7.10
C ALA A 423 -4.33 4.95 -6.36
N GLY A 424 -5.46 4.91 -5.63
CA GLY A 424 -5.98 6.05 -4.87
C GLY A 424 -5.04 6.47 -3.73
N ASP A 425 -4.59 5.52 -2.93
CA ASP A 425 -3.63 5.70 -1.85
C ASP A 425 -2.32 6.34 -2.34
N PHE A 426 -1.86 5.90 -3.51
CA PHE A 426 -0.59 6.36 -4.06
C PHE A 426 -0.55 7.87 -4.31
N SER A 427 -1.70 8.50 -4.58
CA SER A 427 -1.81 9.94 -4.79
C SER A 427 -1.42 10.78 -3.56
N ILE A 428 -1.57 10.24 -2.33
CA ILE A 428 -1.20 10.95 -1.09
C ILE A 428 0.17 10.50 -0.55
N PHE A 429 0.51 9.22 -0.63
CA PHE A 429 1.76 8.71 -0.04
C PHE A 429 2.93 8.64 -1.01
N GLY A 430 2.70 8.70 -2.34
CA GLY A 430 3.74 8.78 -3.34
C GLY A 430 4.76 9.90 -3.06
N PRO A 431 4.31 11.14 -2.79
CA PRO A 431 5.17 12.24 -2.32
C PRO A 431 6.01 11.89 -1.07
N THR A 432 5.46 11.15 -0.10
CA THR A 432 6.22 10.68 1.08
C THR A 432 7.44 9.87 0.67
N ILE A 433 7.32 8.99 -0.32
CA ILE A 433 8.46 8.20 -0.81
C ILE A 433 9.53 9.11 -1.40
N PHE A 434 9.15 10.10 -2.23
CA PHE A 434 10.11 11.02 -2.83
C PHE A 434 10.87 11.85 -1.78
N TYR A 435 10.24 12.30 -0.69
CA TYR A 435 10.91 13.10 0.34
C TYR A 435 11.60 12.29 1.45
N SER A 436 11.44 10.97 1.50
CA SER A 436 12.01 10.13 2.56
C SER A 436 12.92 9.03 2.01
N THR A 437 12.36 7.89 1.62
CA THR A 437 13.11 6.69 1.25
C THR A 437 13.76 6.79 -0.14
N ALA A 438 13.23 7.66 -1.00
CA ALA A 438 13.59 7.81 -2.41
C ALA A 438 13.64 6.46 -3.15
N ASN A 439 12.71 5.55 -2.84
CA ASN A 439 12.59 4.26 -3.51
C ASN A 439 11.89 4.41 -4.87
N ILE A 440 12.58 5.06 -5.81
CA ILE A 440 12.01 5.42 -7.13
C ILE A 440 11.67 4.19 -7.98
N GLU A 441 12.40 3.09 -7.84
CA GLU A 441 12.08 1.82 -8.51
C GLU A 441 10.69 1.31 -8.07
N ALA A 442 10.39 1.38 -6.77
CA ALA A 442 9.09 0.97 -6.27
C ALA A 442 7.96 1.91 -6.69
N VAL A 443 8.22 3.22 -6.79
CA VAL A 443 7.26 4.18 -7.34
C VAL A 443 6.95 3.85 -8.80
N ALA A 444 7.97 3.69 -9.64
CA ALA A 444 7.79 3.40 -11.06
C ALA A 444 7.08 2.05 -11.28
N GLY A 445 7.43 1.04 -10.50
CA GLY A 445 6.80 -0.27 -10.55
C GLY A 445 5.34 -0.25 -10.09
N SER A 446 4.98 0.51 -9.04
CA SER A 446 3.59 0.72 -8.64
C SER A 446 2.77 1.39 -9.75
N LEU A 447 3.28 2.47 -10.35
CA LEU A 447 2.60 3.16 -11.46
C LEU A 447 2.35 2.22 -12.65
N LEU A 448 3.36 1.41 -13.00
CA LEU A 448 3.26 0.42 -14.07
C LEU A 448 2.21 -0.64 -13.75
N LEU A 449 2.23 -1.18 -12.53
CA LEU A 449 1.35 -2.27 -12.13
C LEU A 449 -0.13 -1.90 -12.29
N PHE A 450 -0.58 -0.77 -11.72
CA PHE A 450 -2.00 -0.42 -11.83
C PHE A 450 -2.36 0.08 -13.23
N THR A 451 -1.49 0.85 -13.90
CA THR A 451 -1.77 1.37 -15.25
C THR A 451 -1.78 0.26 -16.30
N GLY A 452 -1.03 -0.82 -16.05
CA GLY A 452 -0.97 -2.02 -16.87
C GLY A 452 -2.21 -2.92 -16.82
N VAL A 453 -3.17 -2.59 -15.96
CA VAL A 453 -4.44 -3.32 -15.79
C VAL A 453 -5.57 -2.34 -16.05
N GLN A 454 -6.14 -2.37 -17.26
CA GLN A 454 -7.16 -1.41 -17.70
C GLN A 454 -8.29 -2.15 -18.43
N ASP A 455 -9.55 -1.85 -18.10
CA ASP A 455 -10.72 -2.49 -18.72
C ASP A 455 -11.00 -1.97 -20.14
N ALA A 456 -12.06 -2.48 -20.77
CA ALA A 456 -12.54 -2.02 -22.08
C ALA A 456 -12.96 -0.55 -22.09
N GLN A 457 -13.55 -0.05 -21.00
CA GLN A 457 -14.05 1.31 -20.85
C GLN A 457 -12.92 2.33 -20.65
N GLY A 458 -11.72 1.87 -20.32
CA GLY A 458 -10.56 2.71 -20.04
C GLY A 458 -10.26 2.90 -18.56
N GLN A 459 -11.03 2.31 -17.65
CA GLN A 459 -10.78 2.40 -16.22
C GLN A 459 -9.49 1.66 -15.86
N ILE A 460 -8.54 2.36 -15.26
CA ILE A 460 -7.36 1.75 -14.62
C ILE A 460 -7.82 1.01 -13.35
N SER A 461 -7.25 -0.18 -13.11
CA SER A 461 -7.57 -0.93 -11.91
C SER A 461 -7.11 -0.19 -10.66
N SER A 462 -8.00 -0.14 -9.69
CA SER A 462 -7.79 0.55 -8.42
C SER A 462 -6.82 -0.18 -7.51
N ALA A 463 -6.67 -1.50 -7.67
CA ALA A 463 -5.85 -2.34 -6.82
C ALA A 463 -5.27 -3.53 -7.60
N VAL A 464 -3.97 -3.76 -7.49
CA VAL A 464 -3.26 -4.84 -8.20
C VAL A 464 -2.23 -5.55 -7.32
N PRO A 465 -2.16 -6.90 -7.34
CA PRO A 465 -1.10 -7.62 -6.62
C PRO A 465 0.29 -7.30 -7.18
N ALA A 466 1.31 -7.17 -6.33
CA ALA A 466 2.68 -6.93 -6.77
C ALA A 466 3.31 -8.10 -7.56
N SER A 467 2.74 -9.30 -7.43
CA SER A 467 3.14 -10.48 -8.22
C SER A 467 2.51 -10.52 -9.62
N LEU A 468 1.62 -9.57 -9.95
CA LEU A 468 1.06 -9.45 -11.29
C LEU A 468 2.10 -8.93 -12.28
N VAL A 469 2.00 -9.34 -13.53
CA VAL A 469 2.89 -8.92 -14.61
C VAL A 469 2.08 -8.39 -15.79
N PRO A 470 1.87 -7.06 -15.88
CA PRO A 470 1.38 -6.47 -17.11
C PRO A 470 2.41 -6.65 -18.22
N SER A 471 1.98 -7.15 -19.38
CA SER A 471 2.84 -7.47 -20.53
C SER A 471 3.20 -6.24 -21.39
N GLY A 472 2.58 -5.09 -21.13
CA GLY A 472 2.79 -3.83 -21.85
C GLY A 472 1.69 -2.82 -21.58
N VAL A 473 1.63 -1.75 -22.38
CA VAL A 473 0.55 -0.77 -22.35
C VAL A 473 -0.75 -1.45 -22.79
N PRO A 474 -1.83 -1.42 -21.99
CA PRO A 474 -3.09 -2.08 -22.33
C PRO A 474 -3.67 -1.55 -23.64
N SER A 475 -3.93 -2.45 -24.58
CA SER A 475 -4.58 -2.14 -25.86
C SER A 475 -5.98 -2.74 -26.01
N GLY A 476 -6.47 -3.41 -24.98
CA GLY A 476 -7.75 -4.12 -24.97
C GLY A 476 -8.25 -4.33 -23.54
N ASP A 477 -9.37 -5.05 -23.42
CA ASP A 477 -9.99 -5.33 -22.13
C ASP A 477 -9.12 -6.26 -21.28
N TRP A 478 -8.71 -5.79 -20.12
CA TRP A 478 -8.15 -6.63 -19.09
C TRP A 478 -9.31 -7.18 -18.24
N GLU A 479 -9.75 -8.40 -18.55
CA GLU A 479 -10.92 -9.09 -17.95
C GLU A 479 -10.81 -9.37 -16.43
N SER A 480 -9.85 -8.75 -15.73
CA SER A 480 -9.47 -9.01 -14.35
C SER A 480 -8.81 -7.82 -13.66
N GLY A 481 -9.62 -6.96 -13.09
CA GLY A 481 -9.13 -5.88 -12.25
C GLY A 481 -10.06 -5.65 -11.08
N ASN A 482 -9.50 -5.10 -10.01
CA ASN A 482 -10.28 -4.40 -9.02
C ASN A 482 -10.70 -3.07 -9.62
N PHE A 483 -11.81 -3.05 -10.37
CA PHE A 483 -12.36 -1.85 -10.99
C PHE A 483 -13.33 -1.18 -10.01
N TYR A 484 -12.74 -0.40 -9.12
CA TYR A 484 -13.40 0.15 -7.95
C TYR A 484 -13.19 1.67 -7.86
N SER A 485 -14.30 2.36 -8.05
CA SER A 485 -14.48 3.81 -8.04
C SER A 485 -13.74 4.64 -9.10
N VAL A 486 -14.46 5.66 -9.56
CA VAL A 486 -13.93 6.74 -10.40
C VAL A 486 -12.88 7.53 -9.63
N ILE A 487 -13.05 7.77 -8.32
CA ILE A 487 -12.07 8.52 -7.52
C ILE A 487 -10.71 7.81 -7.52
N TYR A 488 -10.67 6.52 -7.23
CA TYR A 488 -9.40 5.77 -7.21
C TYR A 488 -8.77 5.65 -8.58
N ALA A 489 -9.57 5.34 -9.61
CA ALA A 489 -9.08 5.22 -10.98
C ALA A 489 -8.43 6.55 -11.43
N ILE A 490 -9.18 7.65 -11.34
CA ILE A 490 -8.72 8.97 -11.79
C ILE A 490 -7.58 9.54 -10.93
N SER A 491 -7.48 9.14 -9.65
CA SER A 491 -6.34 9.48 -8.80
C SER A 491 -5.01 8.95 -9.38
N SER A 492 -5.04 7.93 -10.24
CA SER A 492 -3.88 7.43 -10.97
C SER A 492 -3.23 8.52 -11.84
N ALA A 493 -4.03 9.38 -12.49
CA ALA A 493 -3.53 10.49 -13.29
C ALA A 493 -2.79 11.53 -12.42
N ASN A 494 -3.28 11.76 -11.20
CA ASN A 494 -2.61 12.60 -10.21
C ASN A 494 -1.29 11.97 -9.74
N ALA A 495 -1.26 10.67 -9.49
CA ALA A 495 -0.03 9.94 -9.17
C ALA A 495 1.03 10.04 -10.30
N TRP A 496 0.61 9.94 -11.57
CA TRP A 496 1.48 10.15 -12.72
C TRP A 496 2.02 11.58 -12.82
N TYR A 497 1.23 12.57 -12.42
CA TYR A 497 1.70 13.95 -12.33
C TYR A 497 2.70 14.16 -11.20
N GLU A 498 2.51 13.55 -10.04
CA GLU A 498 3.53 13.60 -8.99
C GLU A 498 4.84 12.95 -9.47
N TRP A 499 4.78 11.81 -10.16
CA TRP A 499 5.97 11.25 -10.84
C TRP A 499 6.64 12.28 -11.76
N TYR A 500 5.87 12.91 -12.64
CA TYR A 500 6.39 13.94 -13.54
C TYR A 500 7.04 15.09 -12.76
N ARG A 501 6.37 15.58 -11.72
CA ARG A 501 6.80 16.70 -10.89
C ARG A 501 8.12 16.41 -10.17
N TYR A 502 8.30 15.22 -9.59
CA TYR A 502 9.52 14.87 -8.87
C TYR A 502 10.67 14.42 -9.78
N THR A 503 10.36 13.76 -10.89
CA THR A 503 11.40 13.12 -11.73
C THR A 503 11.73 13.87 -13.00
N GLY A 504 10.76 14.60 -13.56
CA GLY A 504 10.86 15.18 -14.90
C GLY A 504 10.91 14.14 -16.03
N ASP A 505 10.69 12.84 -15.77
CA ASP A 505 10.86 11.80 -16.78
C ASP A 505 9.66 11.70 -17.72
N THR A 506 9.72 12.46 -18.80
CA THR A 506 8.71 12.43 -19.87
C THR A 506 8.78 11.18 -20.74
N ARG A 507 9.90 10.45 -20.76
CA ARG A 507 10.03 9.23 -21.59
C ARG A 507 9.13 8.14 -21.04
N PHE A 508 9.16 7.96 -19.72
CA PHE A 508 8.33 6.98 -19.03
C PHE A 508 6.85 7.33 -19.19
N ILE A 509 6.48 8.60 -19.02
CA ILE A 509 5.10 9.06 -19.21
C ILE A 509 4.67 8.87 -20.66
N HIS A 510 5.49 9.22 -21.65
CA HIS A 510 5.14 9.09 -23.08
C HIS A 510 4.74 7.66 -23.45
N THR A 511 5.38 6.64 -22.87
CA THR A 511 4.99 5.23 -23.07
C THR A 511 3.59 4.93 -22.55
N TRP A 512 3.26 5.39 -21.35
CA TRP A 512 1.99 5.07 -20.66
C TRP A 512 0.86 6.06 -20.95
N TRP A 513 1.18 7.19 -21.59
CA TRP A 513 0.26 8.27 -21.90
C TRP A 513 -1.04 7.82 -22.60
N PRO A 514 -1.03 6.86 -23.55
CA PRO A 514 -2.28 6.35 -24.14
C PRO A 514 -3.23 5.73 -23.12
N ALA A 515 -2.73 4.97 -22.13
CA ALA A 515 -3.56 4.37 -21.09
C ALA A 515 -4.07 5.44 -20.12
N ILE A 516 -3.24 6.41 -19.74
CA ILE A 516 -3.64 7.53 -18.87
C ILE A 516 -4.78 8.34 -19.50
N LYS A 517 -4.69 8.63 -20.81
CA LYS A 517 -5.77 9.34 -21.53
C LYS A 517 -7.09 8.55 -21.53
N ARG A 518 -7.03 7.23 -21.72
CA ARG A 518 -8.23 6.38 -21.66
C ARG A 518 -8.88 6.38 -20.28
N ASP A 519 -8.10 6.48 -19.21
CA ASP A 519 -8.63 6.58 -17.85
C ASP A 519 -9.31 7.93 -17.61
N ILE A 520 -8.73 9.02 -18.11
CA ILE A 520 -9.37 10.34 -18.10
C ILE A 520 -10.68 10.31 -18.91
N ASP A 521 -10.68 9.68 -20.09
CA ASP A 521 -11.88 9.54 -20.92
C ASP A 521 -12.97 8.70 -20.21
N TYR A 522 -12.59 7.67 -19.46
CA TYR A 522 -13.50 6.91 -18.58
C TYR A 522 -14.11 7.81 -17.49
N GLY A 523 -13.31 8.62 -16.78
CA GLY A 523 -13.85 9.56 -15.80
C GLY A 523 -14.86 10.54 -16.42
N LEU A 524 -14.54 11.05 -17.61
CA LEU A 524 -15.41 11.95 -18.38
C LEU A 524 -16.65 11.26 -18.96
N SER A 525 -16.69 9.92 -19.06
CA SER A 525 -17.89 9.21 -19.50
C SER A 525 -19.04 9.35 -18.51
N SER A 526 -18.76 9.75 -17.27
CA SER A 526 -19.74 10.04 -16.22
C SER A 526 -20.18 11.53 -16.21
N LEU A 527 -19.74 12.34 -17.19
CA LEU A 527 -20.14 13.74 -17.31
C LEU A 527 -21.58 13.89 -17.80
N ASP A 528 -22.45 14.33 -16.91
CA ASP A 528 -23.84 14.66 -17.19
C ASP A 528 -23.92 15.97 -17.98
N GLN A 529 -24.52 15.91 -19.18
CA GLN A 529 -24.58 17.04 -20.10
C GLN A 529 -25.58 18.13 -19.68
N GLU A 530 -26.55 17.82 -18.81
CA GLU A 530 -27.53 18.80 -18.33
C GLU A 530 -26.96 19.65 -17.20
N THR A 531 -26.23 19.02 -16.29
CA THR A 531 -25.64 19.67 -15.12
C THR A 531 -24.22 20.15 -15.36
N GLY A 532 -23.51 19.58 -16.34
CA GLY A 532 -22.09 19.84 -16.58
C GLY A 532 -21.17 19.25 -15.51
N LEU A 533 -21.65 18.25 -14.75
CA LEU A 533 -20.95 17.65 -13.61
C LEU A 533 -20.80 16.14 -13.76
N ILE A 534 -19.79 15.59 -13.11
CA ILE A 534 -19.56 14.16 -12.98
C ILE A 534 -20.63 13.59 -12.04
N ASN A 535 -21.39 12.62 -12.54
CA ASN A 535 -22.45 11.93 -11.80
C ASN A 535 -22.17 10.42 -11.82
N VAL A 536 -21.94 9.84 -10.65
CA VAL A 536 -21.50 8.44 -10.51
C VAL A 536 -22.57 7.56 -9.87
N SER A 537 -22.55 6.26 -10.16
CA SER A 537 -23.47 5.30 -9.56
C SER A 537 -22.83 3.91 -9.42
N GLY A 538 -23.46 3.01 -8.67
CA GLY A 538 -22.96 1.64 -8.47
C GLY A 538 -21.55 1.62 -7.88
N LEU A 539 -20.67 0.77 -8.42
CA LEU A 539 -19.27 0.65 -7.98
C LEU A 539 -18.41 1.88 -8.33
N ALA A 540 -18.81 2.66 -9.35
CA ALA A 540 -18.11 3.91 -9.69
C ALA A 540 -18.23 4.97 -8.60
N ALA A 541 -19.30 4.89 -7.79
CA ALA A 541 -19.61 5.79 -6.68
C ALA A 541 -19.06 5.33 -5.32
N MET A 542 -18.22 4.30 -5.29
CA MET A 542 -17.48 3.93 -4.09
C MET A 542 -16.33 4.91 -3.83
N ASP A 543 -15.73 4.89 -2.63
CA ASP A 543 -14.59 5.73 -2.24
C ASP A 543 -13.84 5.10 -1.04
N PHE A 544 -12.77 5.72 -0.52
CA PHE A 544 -11.93 5.20 0.58
C PHE A 544 -12.73 4.76 1.83
N ASP A 545 -13.97 5.24 1.99
CA ASP A 545 -14.94 4.87 3.01
C ASP A 545 -15.77 3.63 2.65
N TYR A 546 -15.19 2.68 1.91
CA TYR A 546 -15.85 1.48 1.35
C TYR A 546 -16.78 0.71 2.31
N TYR A 547 -16.52 0.76 3.62
CA TYR A 547 -17.32 0.15 4.68
C TYR A 547 -18.73 0.78 4.83
N ASP A 548 -18.91 2.02 4.37
CA ASP A 548 -20.20 2.71 4.31
C ASP A 548 -20.91 2.48 2.97
N GLY A 549 -20.27 1.81 2.01
CA GLY A 549 -20.84 1.52 0.69
C GLY A 549 -20.97 2.75 -0.21
N PRO A 550 -21.46 2.59 -1.45
CA PRO A 550 -21.35 3.61 -2.48
C PRO A 550 -22.21 4.83 -2.16
N THR A 551 -21.79 5.98 -2.69
CA THR A 551 -22.49 7.27 -2.55
C THR A 551 -22.88 7.82 -3.94
N PRO A 552 -23.95 7.28 -4.56
CA PRO A 552 -24.35 7.69 -5.91
C PRO A 552 -24.81 9.14 -5.99
N GLY A 553 -24.62 9.72 -7.16
CA GLY A 553 -25.04 11.07 -7.51
C GLY A 553 -23.87 11.98 -7.88
N THR A 554 -24.18 13.27 -7.89
CA THR A 554 -23.22 14.33 -8.20
C THR A 554 -22.56 14.81 -6.91
N HIS A 555 -21.38 14.27 -6.58
CA HIS A 555 -20.66 14.61 -5.36
C HIS A 555 -19.38 15.42 -5.62
N ILE A 556 -19.00 16.23 -4.62
CA ILE A 556 -17.86 17.14 -4.72
C ILE A 556 -16.53 16.41 -4.91
N GLY A 557 -16.35 15.23 -4.30
CA GLY A 557 -15.13 14.42 -4.38
C GLY A 557 -14.78 14.03 -5.82
N ALA A 558 -15.70 13.34 -6.52
CA ALA A 558 -15.47 12.90 -7.90
C ALA A 558 -15.23 14.06 -8.86
N ASN A 559 -16.03 15.13 -8.75
CA ASN A 559 -15.86 16.31 -9.60
C ASN A 559 -14.50 16.99 -9.39
N SER A 560 -14.08 17.14 -8.13
CA SER A 560 -12.81 17.79 -7.81
C SER A 560 -11.60 16.96 -8.24
N ILE A 561 -11.64 15.64 -8.05
CA ILE A 561 -10.58 14.73 -8.52
C ILE A 561 -10.44 14.76 -10.04
N VAL A 562 -11.56 14.76 -10.78
CA VAL A 562 -11.54 14.86 -12.25
C VAL A 562 -10.98 16.21 -12.71
N VAL A 563 -11.41 17.33 -12.11
CA VAL A 563 -10.84 18.66 -12.42
C VAL A 563 -9.34 18.70 -12.15
N TRP A 564 -8.90 18.12 -11.03
CA TRP A 564 -7.48 18.05 -10.69
C TRP A 564 -6.70 17.23 -11.71
N ALA A 565 -7.19 16.04 -12.06
CA ALA A 565 -6.59 15.17 -13.05
C ALA A 565 -6.50 15.85 -14.43
N LEU A 566 -7.54 16.54 -14.89
CA LEU A 566 -7.53 17.29 -16.15
C LEU A 566 -6.48 18.41 -16.16
N ARG A 567 -6.34 19.15 -15.05
CA ARG A 567 -5.34 20.21 -14.91
C ARG A 567 -3.91 19.67 -14.94
N ASN A 568 -3.67 18.59 -14.19
CA ASN A 568 -2.40 17.88 -14.16
C ASN A 568 -2.07 17.26 -15.54
N ALA A 569 -3.04 16.62 -16.16
CA ALA A 569 -2.92 16.04 -17.50
C ALA A 569 -2.65 17.09 -18.56
N ALA A 570 -3.20 18.31 -18.46
CA ALA A 570 -2.90 19.40 -19.38
C ALA A 570 -1.43 19.85 -19.29
N LEU A 571 -0.84 19.88 -18.09
CA LEU A 571 0.58 20.19 -17.91
C LEU A 571 1.48 19.10 -18.50
N ILE A 572 1.12 17.83 -18.30
CA ILE A 572 1.81 16.70 -18.95
C ILE A 572 1.69 16.81 -20.47
N SER A 573 0.48 17.07 -20.98
CA SER A 573 0.19 17.18 -22.41
C SER A 573 1.02 18.26 -23.09
N ASP A 574 1.13 19.45 -22.49
CA ASP A 574 2.01 20.51 -22.99
C ASP A 574 3.46 20.04 -23.09
N SER A 575 3.96 19.34 -22.06
CA SER A 575 5.34 18.83 -22.03
C SER A 575 5.58 17.73 -23.07
N LEU A 576 4.55 16.97 -23.45
CA LEU A 576 4.62 15.94 -24.49
C LEU A 576 4.33 16.50 -25.90
N GLY A 577 3.85 17.75 -26.01
CA GLY A 577 3.39 18.34 -27.26
C GLY A 577 2.07 17.74 -27.77
N ASP A 578 1.24 17.17 -26.88
CA ASP A 578 -0.08 16.62 -27.22
C ASP A 578 -1.14 17.73 -27.25
N SER A 579 -1.95 17.76 -28.32
CA SER A 579 -2.94 18.81 -28.56
C SER A 579 -4.13 18.79 -27.60
N VAL A 580 -4.33 17.71 -26.83
CA VAL A 580 -5.44 17.57 -25.88
C VAL A 580 -5.38 18.57 -24.70
N ALA A 581 -4.22 19.20 -24.46
CA ALA A 581 -3.98 20.08 -23.33
C ALA A 581 -5.00 21.23 -23.22
N ALA A 582 -5.35 21.86 -24.34
CA ALA A 582 -6.32 22.95 -24.38
C ALA A 582 -7.75 22.45 -24.03
N GLY A 583 -8.13 21.28 -24.56
CA GLY A 583 -9.42 20.66 -24.27
C GLY A 583 -9.55 20.27 -22.80
N TYR A 584 -8.51 19.71 -22.19
CA TYR A 584 -8.52 19.39 -20.76
C TYR A 584 -8.69 20.63 -19.88
N ARG A 585 -8.03 21.74 -20.21
CA ARG A 585 -8.21 23.02 -19.51
C ARG A 585 -9.63 23.56 -19.64
N GLU A 586 -10.19 23.51 -20.84
CA GLU A 586 -11.54 23.98 -21.11
C GLU A 586 -12.58 23.16 -20.33
N THR A 587 -12.50 21.84 -20.39
CA THR A 587 -13.38 20.93 -19.65
C THR A 587 -13.27 21.14 -18.14
N ALA A 588 -12.05 21.25 -17.60
CA ALA A 588 -11.82 21.51 -16.18
C ALA A 588 -12.47 22.82 -15.73
N ASN A 589 -12.35 23.89 -16.52
CA ASN A 589 -12.95 25.19 -16.21
C ASN A 589 -14.49 25.17 -16.30
N ASN A 590 -15.06 24.32 -17.17
CA ASN A 590 -16.50 24.16 -17.27
C ASN A 590 -17.07 23.41 -16.05
N ILE A 591 -16.44 22.30 -15.65
CA ILE A 591 -16.82 21.55 -14.45
C ILE A 591 -16.65 22.43 -13.20
N GLU A 592 -15.52 23.15 -13.05
CA GLU A 592 -15.29 24.08 -11.94
C GLU A 592 -16.44 25.08 -11.77
N ARG A 593 -16.87 25.70 -12.87
CA ARG A 593 -17.96 26.69 -12.85
C ARG A 593 -19.27 26.06 -12.37
N ALA A 594 -19.60 24.88 -12.88
CA ALA A 594 -20.79 24.15 -12.48
C ALA A 594 -20.73 23.71 -11.01
N VAL A 595 -19.54 23.32 -10.51
CA VAL A 595 -19.34 22.97 -9.08
C VAL A 595 -19.58 24.19 -8.20
N ASN A 596 -18.97 25.33 -8.54
CA ASN A 596 -19.11 26.58 -7.80
C ASN A 596 -20.55 27.10 -7.79
N GLU A 597 -21.31 26.88 -8.86
CA GLU A 597 -22.72 27.29 -8.95
C GLU A 597 -23.66 26.35 -8.19
N ARG A 598 -23.43 25.02 -8.26
CA ARG A 598 -24.42 24.02 -7.85
C ARG A 598 -24.11 23.32 -6.52
N LEU A 599 -22.83 23.09 -6.21
CA LEU A 599 -22.43 22.29 -5.05
C LEU A 599 -22.00 23.13 -3.84
N PHE A 600 -21.76 24.43 -4.01
CA PHE A 600 -21.45 25.28 -2.87
C PHE A 600 -22.71 25.62 -2.07
N SER A 601 -22.66 25.41 -0.75
CA SER A 601 -23.75 25.74 0.15
C SER A 601 -23.41 26.93 1.04
N ASN A 602 -24.12 28.04 0.83
CA ASN A 602 -24.02 29.23 1.68
C ASN A 602 -24.35 28.96 3.15
N SER A 603 -25.16 27.94 3.47
CA SER A 603 -25.49 27.62 4.87
C SER A 603 -24.35 26.93 5.60
N THR A 604 -23.53 26.16 4.88
CA THR A 604 -22.35 25.49 5.46
C THR A 604 -21.06 26.30 5.27
N GLY A 605 -21.03 27.21 4.29
CA GLY A 605 -19.82 27.92 3.84
C GLY A 605 -18.84 27.04 3.08
N ALA A 606 -19.26 25.83 2.68
CA ALA A 606 -18.44 24.80 2.05
C ALA A 606 -19.25 24.06 0.95
N TYR A 607 -18.57 23.19 0.21
CA TYR A 607 -19.20 22.35 -0.80
C TYR A 607 -19.90 21.16 -0.14
N ILE A 608 -21.15 20.93 -0.51
CA ILE A 608 -21.95 19.80 -0.01
C ILE A 608 -21.40 18.49 -0.53
N LEU A 609 -21.61 17.42 0.24
CA LEU A 609 -21.18 16.09 -0.17
C LEU A 609 -21.83 15.70 -1.51
N VAL A 610 -23.16 15.74 -1.64
CA VAL A 610 -23.91 15.33 -2.85
C VAL A 610 -25.01 16.34 -3.18
N ASP A 611 -25.22 16.66 -4.46
CA ASP A 611 -26.28 17.56 -4.95
C ASP A 611 -27.71 17.06 -4.61
N GLY A 612 -28.65 18.00 -4.47
CA GLY A 612 -30.08 17.70 -4.35
C GLY A 612 -30.55 17.14 -3.00
N ASN A 613 -29.65 16.93 -2.03
CA ASN A 613 -30.01 16.46 -0.70
C ASN A 613 -29.38 17.34 0.39
N THR A 614 -30.20 18.18 1.01
CA THR A 614 -29.75 19.14 2.06
C THR A 614 -29.63 18.53 3.45
N THR A 615 -29.96 17.24 3.63
CA THR A 615 -29.66 16.49 4.86
C THR A 615 -28.23 15.93 4.87
N VAL A 616 -27.53 16.00 3.74
CA VAL A 616 -26.14 15.54 3.61
C VAL A 616 -25.25 16.74 3.91
N GLY A 617 -24.40 16.62 4.93
CA GLY A 617 -23.44 17.67 5.28
C GLY A 617 -22.28 17.74 4.27
N ILE A 618 -21.09 18.00 4.77
CA ILE A 618 -19.86 18.10 3.96
C ILE A 618 -18.98 16.87 4.17
N SER A 619 -18.10 16.59 3.20
CA SER A 619 -16.96 15.70 3.39
C SER A 619 -15.64 16.46 3.43
N GLN A 620 -14.71 15.96 4.23
CA GLN A 620 -13.40 16.56 4.45
C GLN A 620 -12.54 16.49 3.19
N ASP A 621 -12.44 15.31 2.60
CA ASP A 621 -11.66 15.01 1.40
C ASP A 621 -12.16 15.82 0.19
N GLY A 622 -13.47 15.83 -0.06
CA GLY A 622 -14.05 16.49 -1.23
C GLY A 622 -13.85 18.00 -1.22
N ASN A 623 -13.97 18.63 -0.05
CA ASN A 623 -13.65 20.05 0.10
C ASN A 623 -12.13 20.32 0.02
N SER A 624 -11.30 19.39 0.50
CA SER A 624 -9.84 19.47 0.32
C SER A 624 -9.47 19.37 -1.17
N TYR A 625 -10.06 18.45 -1.92
CA TYR A 625 -9.87 18.32 -3.36
C TYR A 625 -10.39 19.56 -4.11
N ALA A 626 -11.48 20.18 -3.68
CA ALA A 626 -11.96 21.42 -4.28
C ALA A 626 -10.92 22.56 -4.17
N ILE A 627 -10.17 22.61 -3.05
CA ILE A 627 -9.07 23.57 -2.88
C ILE A 627 -7.87 23.17 -3.75
N LEU A 628 -7.41 21.92 -3.64
CA LEU A 628 -6.20 21.43 -4.32
C LEU A 628 -6.33 21.41 -5.85
N SER A 629 -7.53 21.12 -6.35
CA SER A 629 -7.83 21.19 -7.78
C SER A 629 -7.86 22.63 -8.29
N GLY A 630 -8.05 23.63 -7.41
CA GLY A 630 -8.20 25.05 -7.72
C GLY A 630 -9.64 25.55 -7.85
N ILE A 631 -10.66 24.67 -7.68
CA ILE A 631 -12.08 25.05 -7.76
C ILE A 631 -12.45 26.13 -6.73
N ALA A 632 -12.02 25.94 -5.48
CA ALA A 632 -12.28 26.87 -4.36
C ALA A 632 -11.38 28.12 -4.38
N SER A 633 -10.37 28.14 -5.24
CA SER A 633 -9.44 29.27 -5.43
C SER A 633 -9.72 30.03 -6.72
N ALA A 634 -10.71 29.60 -7.52
CA ALA A 634 -11.11 30.27 -8.73
C ALA A 634 -11.59 31.69 -8.43
N SER A 635 -11.36 32.63 -9.36
CA SER A 635 -11.88 33.99 -9.22
C SER A 635 -13.40 34.07 -9.19
N SER A 636 -14.08 33.03 -9.68
CA SER A 636 -15.53 32.83 -9.64
C SER A 636 -16.02 32.05 -8.41
N ALA A 637 -15.13 31.57 -7.54
CA ALA A 637 -15.51 30.80 -6.37
C ALA A 637 -16.38 31.65 -5.43
N PRO A 638 -17.47 31.09 -4.87
CA PRO A 638 -18.38 31.83 -3.99
C PRO A 638 -17.79 32.12 -2.60
N SER A 639 -16.68 31.48 -2.25
CA SER A 639 -15.95 31.66 -0.99
C SER A 639 -14.45 31.47 -1.22
N SER A 640 -13.62 32.02 -0.34
CA SER A 640 -12.17 31.77 -0.38
C SER A 640 -11.84 30.36 0.12
N ALA A 641 -10.75 29.78 -0.38
CA ALA A 641 -10.23 28.50 0.12
C ALA A 641 -10.07 28.49 1.67
N GLY A 642 -9.53 29.56 2.25
CA GLY A 642 -9.38 29.67 3.70
C GLY A 642 -10.71 29.63 4.46
N ALA A 643 -11.76 30.29 3.96
CA ALA A 643 -13.09 30.22 4.56
C ALA A 643 -13.71 28.81 4.44
N VAL A 644 -13.42 28.07 3.36
CA VAL A 644 -13.84 26.66 3.23
C VAL A 644 -13.14 25.79 4.29
N ILE A 645 -11.83 25.99 4.52
CA ILE A 645 -11.08 25.33 5.60
C ILE A 645 -11.73 25.64 6.97
N GLU A 646 -12.06 26.92 7.23
CA GLU A 646 -12.73 27.31 8.48
C GLU A 646 -14.09 26.62 8.66
N SER A 647 -14.88 26.50 7.59
CA SER A 647 -16.14 25.74 7.60
C SER A 647 -15.93 24.25 7.91
N MET A 648 -14.85 23.64 7.45
CA MET A 648 -14.53 22.24 7.76
C MET A 648 -14.26 21.98 9.25
N ARG A 649 -14.02 23.02 10.08
CA ARG A 649 -13.91 22.86 11.55
C ARG A 649 -15.18 22.29 12.18
N ALA A 650 -16.33 22.36 11.49
CA ALA A 650 -17.56 21.70 11.91
C ALA A 650 -17.42 20.16 11.99
N LEU A 651 -16.40 19.57 11.36
CA LEU A 651 -16.07 18.15 11.42
C LEU A 651 -15.19 17.78 12.62
N ASN A 652 -14.63 18.77 13.33
CA ASN A 652 -13.60 18.52 14.33
C ASN A 652 -14.11 17.72 15.54
N THR A 653 -13.31 16.74 15.91
CA THR A 653 -13.38 16.03 17.20
C THR A 653 -12.07 16.29 17.97
N PRO A 654 -11.96 15.87 19.25
CA PRO A 654 -10.69 15.90 19.97
C PRO A 654 -9.57 15.05 19.33
N PHE A 655 -9.92 14.16 18.39
CA PHE A 655 -9.00 13.22 17.74
C PHE A 655 -8.79 13.49 16.24
N GLY A 656 -9.20 14.68 15.78
CA GLY A 656 -9.14 15.10 14.37
C GLY A 656 -10.52 15.25 13.73
N PRO A 657 -10.59 15.72 12.47
CA PRO A 657 -11.86 15.93 11.77
C PRO A 657 -12.48 14.60 11.30
N LEU A 658 -13.80 14.45 11.47
CA LEU A 658 -14.55 13.36 10.86
C LEU A 658 -14.45 13.46 9.33
N SER A 659 -14.36 12.31 8.64
CA SER A 659 -14.36 12.26 7.17
C SER A 659 -15.63 12.91 6.58
N PHE A 660 -16.76 12.76 7.28
CA PHE A 660 -18.06 13.28 6.89
C PHE A 660 -18.78 13.94 8.07
N SER A 661 -19.68 14.87 7.77
CA SER A 661 -20.52 15.49 8.80
C SER A 661 -21.37 14.45 9.54
N ASN A 662 -21.51 14.59 10.85
CA ASN A 662 -22.27 13.65 11.69
C ASN A 662 -23.79 13.64 11.41
N THR A 663 -24.30 14.56 10.59
CA THR A 663 -25.69 14.57 10.11
C THR A 663 -25.94 13.62 8.94
N THR A 664 -24.88 13.00 8.41
CA THR A 664 -24.95 12.06 7.29
C THR A 664 -25.24 10.64 7.76
N ARG A 665 -25.29 9.69 6.82
CA ARG A 665 -25.41 8.25 7.10
C ARG A 665 -24.07 7.57 7.46
N PHE A 666 -22.95 8.28 7.36
CA PHE A 666 -21.61 7.71 7.47
C PHE A 666 -21.18 7.52 8.91
N LEU A 667 -20.30 6.55 9.13
CA LEU A 667 -19.75 6.27 10.45
C LEU A 667 -18.86 7.42 10.93
N PRO A 668 -18.80 7.70 12.25
CA PRO A 668 -18.01 8.79 12.82
C PRO A 668 -16.52 8.40 12.90
N ILE A 669 -15.88 8.30 11.74
CA ILE A 669 -14.48 7.90 11.57
C ILE A 669 -13.66 9.12 11.17
N VAL A 670 -12.47 9.24 11.77
CA VAL A 670 -11.41 10.15 11.33
C VAL A 670 -10.48 9.35 10.42
N SER A 671 -10.30 9.83 9.19
CA SER A 671 -9.41 9.21 8.21
C SER A 671 -8.11 10.02 8.04
N PRO A 672 -6.94 9.45 8.36
CA PRO A 672 -5.65 10.04 8.00
C PRO A 672 -5.47 10.30 6.51
N TYR A 673 -6.16 9.57 5.61
CA TYR A 673 -6.21 9.87 4.17
C TYR A 673 -6.84 11.24 3.91
N ALA A 674 -8.09 11.44 4.37
CA ALA A 674 -8.79 12.71 4.22
C ALA A 674 -8.09 13.86 4.97
N SER A 675 -7.53 13.59 6.14
CA SER A 675 -6.76 14.56 6.92
C SER A 675 -5.42 14.92 6.28
N GLY A 676 -4.78 13.99 5.55
CA GLY A 676 -3.59 14.26 4.75
C GLY A 676 -3.87 15.25 3.62
N PHE A 677 -5.01 15.13 2.94
CA PHE A 677 -5.43 16.12 1.96
C PHE A 677 -5.90 17.44 2.59
N HIS A 678 -6.53 17.40 3.76
CA HIS A 678 -6.93 18.62 4.48
C HIS A 678 -5.71 19.44 4.93
N THR A 679 -4.69 18.79 5.48
CA THR A 679 -3.41 19.44 5.83
C THR A 679 -2.73 20.05 4.61
N TRP A 680 -2.72 19.34 3.47
CA TRP A 680 -2.23 19.88 2.20
C TRP A 680 -3.04 21.11 1.76
N ALA A 681 -4.37 21.00 1.72
CA ALA A 681 -5.26 22.10 1.33
C ALA A 681 -5.11 23.32 2.25
N ALA A 682 -4.90 23.13 3.54
CA ALA A 682 -4.64 24.21 4.50
C ALA A 682 -3.32 24.94 4.18
N PHE A 683 -2.24 24.22 3.86
CA PHE A 683 -1.01 24.85 3.37
C PHE A 683 -1.25 25.60 2.04
N GLU A 684 -1.92 25.01 1.05
CA GLU A 684 -2.20 25.71 -0.21
C GLU A 684 -3.10 26.94 -0.02
N ALA A 685 -3.98 26.94 0.97
CA ALA A 685 -4.81 28.09 1.35
C ALA A 685 -4.07 29.16 2.19
N GLY A 686 -2.78 28.93 2.53
CA GLY A 686 -1.99 29.82 3.39
C GLY A 686 -2.38 29.78 4.87
N MET A 687 -3.07 28.73 5.32
CA MET A 687 -3.50 28.51 6.70
C MET A 687 -2.56 27.55 7.43
N ASP A 688 -1.28 27.94 7.53
CA ASP A 688 -0.22 27.07 8.05
C ASP A 688 -0.47 26.59 9.49
N ASP A 689 -0.99 27.48 10.35
CA ASP A 689 -1.32 27.14 11.75
C ASP A 689 -2.44 26.09 11.83
N GLU A 690 -3.41 26.12 10.89
CA GLU A 690 -4.46 25.09 10.81
C GLU A 690 -3.86 23.75 10.40
N ALA A 691 -2.96 23.74 9.41
CA ALA A 691 -2.27 22.53 8.98
C ALA A 691 -1.52 21.86 10.15
N ILE A 692 -0.76 22.65 10.94
CA ILE A 692 -0.05 22.13 12.12
C ILE A 692 -1.02 21.68 13.23
N SER A 693 -2.13 22.39 13.43
CA SER A 693 -3.18 21.99 14.39
C SER A 693 -3.81 20.65 14.02
N LEU A 694 -4.12 20.43 12.74
CA LEU A 694 -4.62 19.16 12.23
C LEU A 694 -3.60 18.03 12.44
N MET A 695 -2.32 18.30 12.14
CA MET A 695 -1.24 17.34 12.42
C MET A 695 -1.20 16.93 13.90
N ARG A 696 -1.38 17.87 14.82
CA ARG A 696 -1.36 17.64 16.29
C ARG A 696 -2.62 17.03 16.87
N THR A 697 -3.72 16.99 16.12
CA THR A 697 -4.97 16.39 16.59
C THR A 697 -5.17 15.00 16.01
N THR A 698 -5.00 14.83 14.70
CA THR A 698 -5.22 13.54 14.01
C THR A 698 -4.13 12.50 14.32
N TRP A 699 -2.85 12.89 14.40
CA TRP A 699 -1.74 11.93 14.58
C TRP A 699 -1.21 11.82 16.02
N LYS A 700 -1.81 12.55 16.96
CA LYS A 700 -1.36 12.60 18.36
C LYS A 700 -1.17 11.21 18.97
N ASN A 701 -2.16 10.36 18.81
CA ASN A 701 -2.17 9.02 19.39
C ASN A 701 -1.19 8.06 18.71
N GLN A 702 -0.78 8.34 17.48
CA GLN A 702 0.11 7.51 16.67
C GLN A 702 1.60 7.76 16.99
N THR A 703 1.90 8.93 17.58
CA THR A 703 3.26 9.34 17.98
C THR A 703 3.51 9.19 19.49
N ASP A 704 2.47 8.92 20.28
CA ASP A 704 2.57 8.72 21.72
C ASP A 704 3.03 7.29 22.05
N VAL A 705 4.29 7.14 22.44
CA VAL A 705 4.92 5.85 22.78
C VAL A 705 4.27 5.11 23.95
N ASP A 706 3.55 5.83 24.81
CA ASP A 706 2.86 5.26 25.98
C ASP A 706 1.42 4.83 25.63
N ASN A 707 0.95 5.12 24.41
CA ASN A 707 -0.35 4.67 23.93
C ASN A 707 -0.33 3.12 23.77
N PRO A 708 -1.32 2.39 24.33
CA PRO A 708 -1.39 0.93 24.15
C PRO A 708 -1.58 0.48 22.68
N TRP A 709 -1.99 1.40 21.81
CA TRP A 709 -2.11 1.23 20.37
C TRP A 709 -0.86 1.70 19.59
N TYR A 710 0.20 2.17 20.25
CA TYR A 710 1.39 2.69 19.56
C TYR A 710 2.09 1.61 18.73
N THR A 711 2.26 1.90 17.44
CA THR A 711 2.97 1.05 16.47
C THR A 711 4.26 1.69 15.95
N GLY A 712 4.45 2.99 16.19
CA GLY A 712 5.53 3.77 15.57
C GLY A 712 5.32 4.00 14.07
N MET A 713 4.09 3.84 13.58
CA MET A 713 3.67 3.96 12.18
C MET A 713 2.38 4.78 12.07
N THR A 714 2.03 5.15 10.84
CA THR A 714 0.78 5.87 10.55
C THR A 714 -0.40 4.92 10.38
N TRP A 715 -1.56 5.26 10.93
CA TRP A 715 -2.73 4.38 10.98
C TRP A 715 -3.65 4.54 9.77
N GLU A 716 -4.45 3.50 9.51
CA GLU A 716 -5.45 3.49 8.45
C GLU A 716 -6.71 4.29 8.82
N PHE A 717 -7.30 4.01 9.98
CA PHE A 717 -8.54 4.63 10.44
C PHE A 717 -8.54 4.87 11.94
N ILE A 718 -9.18 5.95 12.38
CA ILE A 718 -9.32 6.31 13.79
C ILE A 718 -10.81 6.41 14.14
N ASN A 719 -11.20 5.84 15.29
CA ASN A 719 -12.52 6.06 15.85
C ASN A 719 -12.63 7.52 16.33
N GLY A 720 -13.50 8.33 15.71
CA GLY A 720 -13.64 9.75 16.01
C GLY A 720 -14.18 10.05 17.42
N THR A 721 -14.60 9.04 18.18
CA THR A 721 -15.08 9.18 19.56
C THR A 721 -14.04 8.77 20.60
N THR A 722 -13.21 7.77 20.32
CA THR A 722 -12.24 7.23 21.31
C THR A 722 -10.78 7.58 20.99
N GLY A 723 -10.48 7.90 19.72
CA GLY A 723 -9.11 8.10 19.25
C GLY A 723 -8.31 6.80 19.06
N GLU A 724 -8.94 5.64 19.22
CA GLU A 724 -8.35 4.32 19.00
C GLU A 724 -8.41 3.94 17.51
N PRO A 725 -7.60 2.98 17.04
CA PRO A 725 -7.75 2.44 15.70
C PRO A 725 -9.18 1.92 15.47
N TYR A 726 -9.82 2.29 14.37
CA TYR A 726 -11.15 1.78 14.05
C TYR A 726 -11.05 0.34 13.54
N ARG A 727 -11.76 -0.62 14.16
CA ARG A 727 -11.69 -2.07 13.87
C ARG A 727 -10.24 -2.59 13.87
N PRO A 728 -9.51 -2.56 15.00
CA PRO A 728 -8.09 -2.88 15.06
C PRO A 728 -7.73 -4.31 14.63
N ASN A 729 -8.69 -5.25 14.73
CA ASN A 729 -8.55 -6.63 14.26
C ASN A 729 -8.66 -6.76 12.72
N TYR A 730 -8.88 -5.65 12.04
CA TYR A 730 -9.06 -5.60 10.61
C TYR A 730 -8.16 -4.51 10.03
N SER A 731 -8.34 -3.25 10.42
CA SER A 731 -7.60 -2.09 9.86
C SER A 731 -6.11 -2.15 10.13
N SER A 732 -5.31 -1.56 9.24
CA SER A 732 -3.86 -1.46 9.37
C SER A 732 -3.46 -0.32 10.31
N GLN A 733 -2.50 -0.57 11.19
CA GLN A 733 -1.83 0.47 11.97
C GLN A 733 -0.46 0.84 11.39
N ALA A 734 -0.15 0.34 10.19
CA ALA A 734 0.97 0.72 9.34
C ALA A 734 0.48 0.93 7.89
N HIS A 735 -0.17 2.07 7.63
CA HIS A 735 -0.83 2.40 6.36
C HIS A 735 -0.29 3.68 5.71
N GLY A 736 0.15 3.56 4.46
CA GLY A 736 0.86 4.60 3.71
C GLY A 736 0.04 5.87 3.53
N TRP A 737 -1.29 5.75 3.40
CA TRP A 737 -2.15 6.92 3.22
C TRP A 737 -2.17 7.90 4.40
N GLY A 738 -1.66 7.49 5.56
CA GLY A 738 -1.57 8.33 6.75
C GLY A 738 -0.27 9.13 6.81
N SER A 739 0.59 9.00 5.80
CA SER A 739 1.96 9.55 5.80
C SER A 739 2.08 10.97 5.23
N GLY A 740 0.97 11.61 4.87
CA GLY A 740 0.94 12.97 4.30
C GLY A 740 1.84 13.99 5.03
N PRO A 741 1.81 14.08 6.38
CA PRO A 741 2.65 15.02 7.11
C PRO A 741 4.16 14.92 6.81
N THR A 742 4.68 13.73 6.50
CA THR A 742 6.12 13.53 6.26
C THR A 742 6.61 14.37 5.08
N TRP A 743 5.97 14.28 3.92
CA TRP A 743 6.40 15.09 2.78
C TRP A 743 6.02 16.56 2.94
N GLN A 744 4.89 16.86 3.58
CA GLN A 744 4.42 18.23 3.78
C GLN A 744 5.36 19.02 4.69
N LEU A 745 5.91 18.40 5.74
CA LEU A 745 6.93 19.04 6.58
C LEU A 745 8.21 19.32 5.79
N SER A 746 8.67 18.40 4.94
CA SER A 746 9.83 18.65 4.06
C SER A 746 9.55 19.71 2.98
N HIS A 747 8.33 19.75 2.46
CA HIS A 747 7.94 20.64 1.36
C HIS A 747 7.64 22.06 1.83
N TYR A 748 6.78 22.21 2.84
CA TYR A 748 6.28 23.51 3.30
C TYR A 748 7.11 24.05 4.47
N VAL A 749 7.41 23.25 5.49
CA VAL A 749 8.07 23.74 6.71
C VAL A 749 9.58 23.88 6.52
N LEU A 750 10.26 22.83 6.08
CA LEU A 750 11.64 22.96 5.60
C LEU A 750 11.68 23.86 4.35
N GLY A 751 10.67 23.80 3.50
CA GLY A 751 10.46 24.75 2.41
C GLY A 751 11.10 24.36 1.08
N VAL A 752 11.50 23.09 0.87
CA VAL A 752 12.19 22.67 -0.37
C VAL A 752 11.22 21.96 -1.29
N SER A 753 11.07 22.46 -2.52
CA SER A 753 10.13 21.92 -3.50
C SER A 753 10.61 22.07 -4.95
N PRO A 754 10.10 21.27 -5.90
CA PRO A 754 10.38 21.49 -7.32
C PRO A 754 9.64 22.74 -7.80
N ALA A 755 10.38 23.71 -8.36
CA ALA A 755 9.80 24.88 -9.01
C ALA A 755 9.41 24.58 -10.46
N THR A 756 10.13 23.65 -11.09
CA THR A 756 9.75 22.98 -12.34
C THR A 756 9.82 21.47 -12.17
N PRO A 757 9.10 20.70 -12.99
CA PRO A 757 9.20 19.23 -12.99
C PRO A 757 10.66 18.74 -13.04
N GLY A 758 10.99 17.79 -12.17
CA GLY A 758 12.30 17.13 -12.10
C GLY A 758 13.41 17.88 -11.38
N PHE A 759 13.11 18.91 -10.59
CA PHE A 759 14.10 19.69 -9.81
C PHE A 759 15.23 20.33 -10.63
N SER A 760 15.06 20.45 -11.96
CA SER A 760 15.95 21.27 -12.79
C SER A 760 15.96 22.72 -12.30
N THR A 761 14.80 23.17 -11.80
CA THR A 761 14.72 24.31 -10.90
C THR A 761 13.99 23.95 -9.62
N TRP A 762 14.39 24.56 -8.51
CA TRP A 762 13.88 24.30 -7.17
C TRP A 762 13.51 25.59 -6.44
N SER A 763 12.64 25.48 -5.44
CA SER A 763 12.29 26.56 -4.52
C SER A 763 12.78 26.23 -3.12
N PHE A 764 13.28 27.23 -2.41
CA PHE A 764 13.53 27.21 -0.98
C PHE A 764 12.74 28.33 -0.31
N ALA A 765 11.54 27.99 0.16
CA ALA A 765 10.56 28.90 0.73
C ALA A 765 10.01 28.37 2.07
N PRO A 766 10.76 28.56 3.17
CA PRO A 766 10.34 28.09 4.49
C PRO A 766 9.03 28.70 4.97
N ARG A 767 8.20 27.86 5.61
CA ARG A 767 7.06 28.28 6.43
C ARG A 767 7.36 27.94 7.88
N THR A 768 7.60 28.97 8.70
CA THR A 768 8.22 28.78 10.03
C THR A 768 7.30 28.11 11.04
N VAL A 769 5.98 28.32 10.94
CA VAL A 769 4.97 27.68 11.80
C VAL A 769 5.30 27.71 13.31
N ASN A 770 5.84 28.85 13.78
CA ASN A 770 6.29 29.07 15.16
C ASN A 770 7.45 28.17 15.64
N LEU A 771 8.20 27.54 14.72
CA LEU A 771 9.44 26.83 15.02
C LEU A 771 10.63 27.79 15.00
N THR A 772 11.64 27.49 15.81
CA THR A 772 12.88 28.30 15.86
C THR A 772 13.93 27.79 14.89
N PHE A 773 13.84 26.54 14.42
CA PHE A 773 14.67 26.04 13.34
C PHE A 773 14.01 24.86 12.62
N ALA A 774 14.40 24.65 11.37
CA ALA A 774 14.28 23.36 10.69
C ALA A 774 15.49 23.10 9.79
N ASN A 775 15.88 21.83 9.66
CA ASN A 775 16.93 21.36 8.76
C ASN A 775 16.59 19.98 8.20
N GLY A 776 17.09 19.70 7.01
CA GLY A 776 16.76 18.45 6.34
C GLY A 776 17.45 18.25 5.00
N ARG A 777 17.15 17.09 4.42
CA ARG A 777 17.65 16.63 3.12
C ARG A 777 16.46 16.29 2.25
N VAL A 778 16.47 16.77 1.01
CA VAL A 778 15.50 16.39 -0.02
C VAL A 778 16.25 15.73 -1.17
N PRO A 779 16.05 14.42 -1.40
CA PRO A 779 16.68 13.73 -2.51
C PRO A 779 16.00 14.15 -3.83
N THR A 780 16.80 14.43 -4.86
CA THR A 780 16.30 14.85 -6.18
C THR A 780 16.99 14.08 -7.30
N PRO A 781 16.46 14.10 -8.54
CA PRO A 781 17.13 13.49 -9.70
C PRO A 781 18.55 14.02 -9.98
N TRP A 782 18.87 15.21 -9.48
CA TRP A 782 20.18 15.86 -9.67
C TRP A 782 21.16 15.60 -8.52
N GLY A 783 20.70 14.98 -7.43
CA GLY A 783 21.41 14.83 -6.16
C GLY A 783 20.62 15.41 -4.99
N THR A 784 21.14 15.29 -3.78
CA THR A 784 20.45 15.77 -2.57
C THR A 784 20.56 17.28 -2.42
N ILE A 785 19.42 17.96 -2.18
CA ILE A 785 19.39 19.32 -1.66
C ILE A 785 19.45 19.25 -0.12
N VAL A 786 20.38 19.98 0.49
CA VAL A 786 20.48 20.10 1.95
C VAL A 786 20.10 21.51 2.33
N ALA A 787 19.08 21.66 3.17
CA ALA A 787 18.54 22.95 3.57
C ALA A 787 18.44 23.07 5.09
N ALA A 788 18.61 24.29 5.59
CA ALA A 788 18.41 24.62 6.99
C ALA A 788 18.00 26.09 7.12
N TRP A 789 17.21 26.40 8.13
CA TRP A 789 16.91 27.76 8.56
C TRP A 789 16.78 27.85 10.08
N GLU A 790 17.08 29.02 10.64
CA GLU A 790 16.96 29.35 12.05
C GLU A 790 16.31 30.74 12.19
N ASP A 791 15.31 30.84 13.07
CA ASP A 791 14.58 32.07 13.40
C ASP A 791 14.75 32.38 14.89
N THR A 792 15.49 33.44 15.20
CA THR A 792 15.66 33.94 16.57
C THR A 792 14.68 35.08 16.88
N GLY A 793 13.78 35.40 15.95
CA GLY A 793 12.96 36.62 15.94
C GLY A 793 13.76 37.81 15.42
N SER A 794 14.90 38.10 16.04
CA SER A 794 15.81 39.17 15.57
C SER A 794 16.49 38.81 14.25
N THR A 795 17.01 37.58 14.12
CA THR A 795 17.69 37.12 12.91
C THR A 795 16.90 36.00 12.25
N PHE A 796 16.99 35.92 10.92
CA PHE A 796 16.55 34.77 10.14
C PHE A 796 17.70 34.31 9.26
N ASP A 797 18.30 33.18 9.64
CA ASP A 797 19.48 32.63 8.99
C ASP A 797 19.08 31.40 8.17
N MET A 798 19.55 31.32 6.93
CA MET A 798 19.24 30.23 6.01
C MET A 798 20.51 29.67 5.38
N ARG A 799 20.52 28.36 5.14
CA ARG A 799 21.58 27.66 4.45
C ARG A 799 20.98 26.69 3.43
N ILE A 800 21.48 26.73 2.20
CA ILE A 800 21.11 25.72 1.20
C ILE A 800 22.32 25.29 0.38
N THR A 801 22.42 23.98 0.14
CA THR A 801 23.36 23.36 -0.78
C THR A 801 22.57 22.55 -1.78
N ALA A 802 22.70 22.87 -3.06
CA ALA A 802 21.96 22.21 -4.15
C ALA A 802 22.92 21.61 -5.19
N PRO A 803 22.50 20.59 -5.94
CA PRO A 803 23.35 19.94 -6.92
C PRO A 803 23.71 20.84 -8.10
N THR A 804 24.95 20.73 -8.58
CA THR A 804 25.45 21.46 -9.75
C THR A 804 24.58 21.28 -10.98
N GLY A 805 24.34 22.37 -11.72
CA GLY A 805 23.54 22.35 -12.94
C GLY A 805 22.04 22.56 -12.70
N THR A 806 21.64 22.86 -11.47
CA THR A 806 20.28 23.27 -11.11
C THR A 806 20.21 24.75 -10.76
N ASN A 807 19.02 25.36 -10.88
CA ASN A 807 18.78 26.74 -10.45
C ASN A 807 17.73 26.79 -9.35
N GLY A 808 17.84 27.77 -8.45
CA GLY A 808 16.94 27.91 -7.31
C GLY A 808 16.27 29.26 -7.23
N THR A 809 15.09 29.32 -6.62
CA THR A 809 14.53 30.55 -6.05
C THR A 809 14.49 30.42 -4.54
N ILE A 810 15.12 31.35 -3.83
CA ILE A 810 15.10 31.43 -2.37
C ILE A 810 14.11 32.54 -1.98
N VAL A 811 13.17 32.18 -1.11
CA VAL A 811 12.20 33.11 -0.50
C VAL A 811 12.61 33.31 0.96
N ILE A 812 12.89 34.56 1.33
CA ILE A 812 13.40 34.95 2.64
C ILE A 812 12.24 35.54 3.45
N PRO A 813 11.66 34.82 4.43
CA PRO A 813 10.52 35.29 5.20
C PRO A 813 10.85 36.54 6.02
N GLY A 814 9.91 37.48 6.12
CA GLY A 814 10.03 38.67 6.97
C GLY A 814 11.16 39.64 6.57
N ALA A 815 11.71 39.51 5.36
CA ALA A 815 12.86 40.28 4.90
C ALA A 815 12.62 41.80 4.80
N ALA A 816 11.39 42.25 4.60
CA ALA A 816 11.07 43.65 4.32
C ALA A 816 11.52 44.65 5.40
N ASN A 817 11.74 44.19 6.64
CA ASN A 817 12.18 45.02 7.77
C ASN A 817 13.58 44.63 8.30
N LYS A 818 14.33 43.82 7.55
CA LYS A 818 15.64 43.29 7.97
C LYS A 818 16.71 43.69 6.96
N THR A 819 17.94 43.84 7.42
CA THR A 819 19.12 43.90 6.55
C THR A 819 19.44 42.49 6.09
N ILE A 820 19.40 42.26 4.77
CA ILE A 820 19.65 40.95 4.17
C ILE A 820 21.08 40.89 3.66
N ALA A 821 21.82 39.84 3.99
CA ALA A 821 23.09 39.53 3.35
C ALA A 821 23.09 38.11 2.77
N ILE A 822 23.64 37.96 1.57
CA ILE A 822 23.79 36.67 0.88
C ILE A 822 25.28 36.43 0.68
N ASN A 823 25.78 35.30 1.19
CA ASN A 823 27.21 34.97 1.23
C ASN A 823 28.06 36.10 1.83
N GLY A 824 27.51 36.80 2.83
CA GLY A 824 28.15 37.93 3.50
C GLY A 824 28.08 39.26 2.75
N VAL A 825 27.43 39.33 1.58
CA VAL A 825 27.23 40.57 0.82
C VAL A 825 25.82 41.10 1.08
N GLU A 826 25.73 42.29 1.66
CA GLU A 826 24.44 42.96 1.90
C GLU A 826 23.70 43.24 0.59
N LEU A 827 22.40 42.94 0.58
CA LEU A 827 21.49 43.19 -0.52
C LEU A 827 21.22 44.69 -0.62
N ASN A 828 22.12 45.42 -1.28
CA ASN A 828 22.04 46.86 -1.49
C ASN A 828 22.26 47.22 -2.97
N ALA A 829 22.19 48.52 -3.30
CA ALA A 829 22.28 49.01 -4.68
C ALA A 829 23.62 48.73 -5.40
N ASN A 830 24.66 48.24 -4.71
CA ASN A 830 26.02 48.09 -5.24
C ASN A 830 26.32 46.71 -5.86
N GLY A 831 25.32 45.83 -5.95
CA GLY A 831 25.41 44.55 -6.68
C GLY A 831 25.28 43.32 -5.77
N LEU A 832 24.80 42.22 -6.35
CA LEU A 832 24.60 40.93 -5.68
C LEU A 832 25.84 40.01 -5.87
N PRO A 833 26.03 38.98 -5.03
CA PRO A 833 27.03 37.94 -5.28
C PRO A 833 26.90 37.33 -6.67
N GLU A 834 28.01 36.81 -7.20
CA GLU A 834 27.98 36.06 -8.47
C GLU A 834 26.98 34.89 -8.38
N GLY A 835 26.19 34.71 -9.44
CA GLY A 835 25.17 33.68 -9.51
C GLY A 835 23.90 33.98 -8.71
N VAL A 836 23.73 35.18 -8.15
CA VAL A 836 22.53 35.62 -7.43
C VAL A 836 21.87 36.79 -8.16
N ASP A 837 20.58 36.64 -8.49
CA ASP A 837 19.77 37.66 -9.14
C ASP A 837 18.55 38.03 -8.29
N TRP A 838 18.21 39.32 -8.25
CA TRP A 838 17.00 39.77 -7.57
C TRP A 838 15.74 39.31 -8.31
N ALA A 839 14.81 38.66 -7.61
CA ALA A 839 13.59 38.08 -8.19
C ALA A 839 12.29 38.75 -7.70
N GLY A 840 12.37 39.74 -6.79
CA GLY A 840 11.25 40.58 -6.40
C GLY A 840 10.85 40.47 -4.93
N VAL A 841 9.70 41.06 -4.61
CA VAL A 841 9.08 41.06 -3.28
C VAL A 841 7.75 40.31 -3.35
N GLU A 842 7.48 39.48 -2.35
CA GLU A 842 6.21 38.79 -2.16
C GLU A 842 5.71 39.06 -0.73
N GLY A 843 4.70 39.92 -0.59
CA GLY A 843 4.25 40.36 0.73
C GLY A 843 5.40 41.02 1.51
N THR A 844 5.80 40.40 2.62
CA THR A 844 6.95 40.84 3.45
C THR A 844 8.24 40.08 3.15
N ALA A 845 8.21 39.08 2.25
CA ALA A 845 9.34 38.25 1.89
C ALA A 845 10.08 38.80 0.66
N TYR A 846 11.39 38.55 0.61
CA TYR A 846 12.22 38.85 -0.56
C TYR A 846 12.52 37.57 -1.34
N ARG A 847 12.62 37.69 -2.66
CA ARG A 847 12.93 36.59 -3.56
C ARG A 847 14.24 36.85 -4.28
N VAL A 848 15.11 35.84 -4.30
CA VAL A 848 16.35 35.84 -5.09
C VAL A 848 16.46 34.54 -5.87
N ASN A 849 16.92 34.64 -7.12
CA ASN A 849 17.26 33.49 -7.93
C ASN A 849 18.75 33.18 -7.76
N VAL A 850 19.09 31.91 -7.71
CA VAL A 850 20.47 31.44 -7.54
C VAL A 850 20.82 30.39 -8.60
N THR A 851 22.02 30.50 -9.16
CA THR A 851 22.59 29.47 -10.04
C THR A 851 23.49 28.58 -9.18
N SER A 852 23.17 27.30 -9.04
CA SER A 852 23.92 26.42 -8.13
C SER A 852 25.13 25.74 -8.77
N GLY A 853 26.20 25.59 -8.00
CA GLY A 853 27.38 24.82 -8.35
C GLY A 853 28.25 24.57 -7.12
N LEU A 854 28.16 23.38 -6.51
CA LEU A 854 28.85 22.87 -5.30
C LEU A 854 28.94 23.76 -4.04
N ASP A 855 28.72 25.06 -4.14
CA ASP A 855 28.85 26.04 -3.07
C ASP A 855 27.54 26.17 -2.30
N THR A 856 27.67 26.30 -0.99
CA THR A 856 26.55 26.59 -0.08
C THR A 856 26.18 28.07 -0.20
N PHE A 857 24.88 28.38 -0.34
CA PHE A 857 24.36 29.72 -0.11
C PHE A 857 24.02 29.91 1.37
N THR A 858 24.54 30.97 1.97
CA THR A 858 24.19 31.42 3.32
C THR A 858 23.47 32.76 3.25
N ILE A 859 22.30 32.86 3.85
CA ILE A 859 21.51 34.09 3.92
C ILE A 859 21.35 34.45 5.38
N SER A 860 21.59 35.71 5.72
CA SER A 860 21.31 36.26 7.05
C SER A 860 20.41 37.48 6.91
N ALA A 861 19.30 37.50 7.62
CA ALA A 861 18.41 38.64 7.73
C ALA A 861 18.42 39.12 9.18
N SER A 862 18.90 40.34 9.46
CA SER A 862 19.05 40.88 10.83
C SER A 862 18.43 42.25 11.02
#